data_AF-A0A536M3B3-F1
#
_entry.id   AF-A0A536M3B3-F1
#
_cell.length_a   1.000
_cell.length_b   1.000
_cell.length_c   1.000
_cell.angle_alpha   90.00
_cell.angle_beta   90.00
_cell.angle_gamma   90.00
#
_symmetry.space_group_name_H-M   'P 1'
#
loop_
_entity.id
_entity.type
_entity.pdbx_description
1 polymer ?
#
loop_
_entity_poly.entity_id
_entity_poly.type
_entity_poly.pdbx_seq_one_letter_code
_entity_poly.pdbx_strand_id
1 'polypeptide(L)'
;MRHFALALFAPLALSCLVLEGAVAASASAASDPTHPLVTQQAAQQVASANVGTMKPFTAPPSMAAVGGPGGPQSEIFGFALASSLSDPTMGASTWNFSLLTTVAFFGLHVKDDGNIAADSGLTVWNSSATSDLISKAHANATKVVLTIILQDFSAGTPHMCAGLAHASTTIAATVAQVKARGVDGVNVDYEGLNGYCGTSDAWAARHSFIYFVRALRSALPAGSYLTVDTYASSAADPAGFFDVRNLSASADAFFVMAYDLEYSNYARAPLGCSRFCLGPTAPLSGYYYNDTNTASQYVSVVGASKVILGVPYYGRKSCVASATPNQYPTAAVAADSYLDASGESTAAAVKAGSFAVHHDSHDPAGNERWDTWFNTSMNCTRELYWDDAASLSKKYALIRKDGLRGVGIWTLNYGGGSVALWSALNTYFSCPVQVTLPASVATTQFTLGLAAVNCSVASYEVQQFDTTQNKGWYPLKSAVAQGFPGHAYQFRVRAHTAAGLVSAWSFASTTVAAGATFSQPFKGLYTLDDYGGIHADTSPPLSGTAYYAGWKIIRAGKARPGAIPQSGGILDGFGGLHPYGTPVTYSGTPYWRGWDVARDFAFLPDGTGGYVLDAFGGLHPFGVNGHAAPPAAQGAAYWPGWDIARKVVIFSDGTGGYVLDGYGGLHPFGVGRAAPPGVTGGPYWPGAKLARDVVLVPGSHAGYVLDAFGGVHAFSGAKAIAAPAYWAGKDLARSLFLLSGSTLTAPAGYSLDAYGGVHPFGGAPTLTNYDYWPGNDVAHNLLGF
;
A
#
# COMPACT_ATOMS: atom_id res chain seq x y z
N MET A 1 15.57 -54.41 49.31
CA MET A 1 14.89 -55.67 48.89
C MET A 1 13.39 -55.40 48.97
N ARG A 2 12.68 -55.33 47.83
CA ARG A 2 11.82 -56.39 47.27
C ARG A 2 10.59 -56.75 48.13
N HIS A 3 9.42 -56.30 47.65
CA HIS A 3 8.05 -56.90 47.60
C HIS A 3 7.65 -57.90 48.71
N PHE A 4 6.41 -57.87 49.23
CA PHE A 4 5.17 -58.14 48.46
C PHE A 4 3.91 -57.52 49.11
N ALA A 5 2.75 -57.69 48.45
CA ALA A 5 1.42 -57.28 48.93
C ALA A 5 0.44 -58.46 48.96
N LEU A 6 -0.63 -58.35 49.76
CA LEU A 6 -2.01 -58.73 49.38
C LEU A 6 -3.01 -58.16 50.41
N ALA A 7 -4.30 -58.11 50.04
CA ALA A 7 -5.43 -57.77 50.92
C ALA A 7 -6.31 -59.02 51.14
N LEU A 8 -7.37 -58.96 51.98
CA LEU A 8 -8.68 -59.66 51.77
C LEU A 8 -9.74 -59.31 52.86
N PHE A 9 -10.97 -58.99 52.41
CA PHE A 9 -12.31 -59.01 53.07
C PHE A 9 -12.67 -58.24 54.38
N ALA A 10 -13.98 -57.93 54.46
CA ALA A 10 -14.75 -57.37 55.59
C ALA A 10 -15.93 -58.32 55.95
N PRO A 11 -16.80 -58.01 56.94
CA PRO A 11 -18.05 -57.32 56.59
C PRO A 11 -18.70 -56.40 57.66
N LEU A 12 -19.83 -55.80 57.25
CA LEU A 12 -20.99 -55.17 57.95
C LEU A 12 -21.19 -55.47 59.45
N ALA A 13 -21.92 -54.68 60.27
CA ALA A 13 -22.51 -53.32 60.25
C ALA A 13 -23.16 -53.09 61.67
N LEU A 14 -24.13 -52.22 62.02
CA LEU A 14 -24.99 -51.21 61.37
C LEU A 14 -25.56 -50.24 62.45
N SER A 15 -25.72 -48.94 62.18
CA SER A 15 -26.62 -48.05 62.95
C SER A 15 -27.02 -46.79 62.17
N CYS A 16 -28.32 -46.47 62.12
CA CYS A 16 -28.86 -45.35 61.34
C CYS A 16 -28.78 -44.00 62.06
N LEU A 17 -28.54 -42.93 61.30
CA LEU A 17 -28.96 -41.56 61.60
C LEU A 17 -29.41 -40.88 60.29
N VAL A 18 -30.27 -39.87 60.40
CA VAL A 18 -31.07 -39.34 59.27
C VAL A 18 -30.22 -38.45 58.35
N LEU A 19 -30.35 -38.63 57.03
CA LEU A 19 -29.91 -37.62 56.06
C LEU A 19 -31.03 -36.59 55.86
N GLU A 20 -30.82 -35.38 56.35
CA GLU A 20 -31.46 -34.19 55.80
C GLU A 20 -30.58 -33.63 54.67
N GLY A 21 -31.20 -33.24 53.57
CA GLY A 21 -30.48 -32.95 52.32
C GLY A 21 -29.89 -31.53 52.27
N ALA A 22 -28.59 -31.44 51.98
CA ALA A 22 -27.92 -30.19 51.62
C ALA A 22 -27.29 -30.31 50.22
N VAL A 23 -28.12 -30.15 49.18
CA VAL A 23 -27.62 -30.02 47.79
C VAL A 23 -27.05 -28.61 47.61
N ALA A 24 -25.82 -28.43 48.07
CA ALA A 24 -25.03 -27.23 47.81
C ALA A 24 -24.52 -27.26 46.35
N ALA A 25 -25.44 -27.05 45.41
CA ALA A 25 -25.08 -26.81 44.02
C ALA A 25 -24.32 -25.48 43.95
N SER A 26 -23.00 -25.55 43.83
CA SER A 26 -22.15 -24.39 43.59
C SER A 26 -22.48 -23.81 42.22
N ALA A 27 -23.34 -22.79 42.19
CA ALA A 27 -23.61 -22.05 40.97
C ALA A 27 -22.29 -21.47 40.45
N SER A 28 -21.82 -21.98 39.32
CA SER A 28 -20.73 -21.35 38.57
C SER A 28 -21.16 -19.93 38.22
N ALA A 29 -20.44 -18.93 38.71
CA ALA A 29 -20.64 -17.55 38.27
C ALA A 29 -20.54 -17.53 36.74
N ALA A 30 -21.57 -17.03 36.07
CA ALA A 30 -21.57 -16.94 34.62
C ALA A 30 -20.49 -15.95 34.17
N SER A 31 -19.76 -16.30 33.11
CA SER A 31 -18.58 -15.53 32.69
C SER A 31 -18.95 -14.52 31.60
N ASP A 32 -18.90 -13.25 31.95
CA ASP A 32 -19.10 -12.08 31.08
C ASP A 32 -18.03 -10.99 31.29
N PRO A 33 -16.76 -11.30 31.61
CA PRO A 33 -15.87 -10.39 32.33
C PRO A 33 -15.48 -9.11 31.58
N THR A 34 -15.82 -9.00 30.29
CA THR A 34 -15.59 -7.83 29.42
C THR A 34 -16.86 -7.49 28.61
N HIS A 35 -18.04 -7.54 29.21
CA HIS A 35 -19.24 -7.02 28.54
C HIS A 35 -19.17 -5.49 28.44
N PRO A 36 -19.51 -4.88 27.29
CA PRO A 36 -19.63 -3.45 27.17
C PRO A 36 -20.92 -2.93 27.82
N LEU A 37 -20.82 -1.85 28.59
CA LEU A 37 -21.97 -1.14 29.16
C LEU A 37 -22.51 -0.07 28.19
N VAL A 38 -21.70 0.41 27.26
CA VAL A 38 -22.07 1.45 26.28
C VAL A 38 -23.13 0.95 25.28
N THR A 39 -23.11 -0.33 24.92
CA THR A 39 -24.04 -0.97 23.99
C THR A 39 -25.43 -1.07 24.60
N GLN A 40 -25.53 -1.58 25.83
CA GLN A 40 -26.78 -1.58 26.61
C GLN A 40 -27.32 -0.15 26.81
N GLN A 41 -26.45 0.81 27.13
CA GLN A 41 -26.83 2.22 27.24
C GLN A 41 -27.40 2.76 25.92
N ALA A 42 -26.80 2.41 24.78
CA ALA A 42 -27.28 2.82 23.45
C ALA A 42 -28.58 2.09 23.03
N ALA A 43 -28.73 0.79 23.35
CA ALA A 43 -29.94 0.02 23.10
C ALA A 43 -31.15 0.65 23.81
N GLN A 44 -31.00 0.93 25.11
CA GLN A 44 -32.00 1.64 25.91
C GLN A 44 -32.31 3.05 25.36
N GLN A 45 -31.29 3.80 24.92
CA GLN A 45 -31.47 5.10 24.27
C GLN A 45 -32.21 4.99 22.93
N VAL A 46 -31.94 3.97 22.11
CA VAL A 46 -32.61 3.73 20.83
C VAL A 46 -34.07 3.32 21.04
N ALA A 47 -34.37 2.46 22.02
CA ALA A 47 -35.73 2.07 22.35
C ALA A 47 -36.60 3.25 22.81
N SER A 48 -36.00 4.18 23.57
CA SER A 48 -36.70 5.31 24.21
C SER A 48 -36.56 6.68 23.50
N ALA A 49 -35.80 6.76 22.40
CA ALA A 49 -35.54 8.02 21.70
C ALA A 49 -36.83 8.73 21.23
N ASN A 50 -36.92 10.05 21.42
CA ASN A 50 -38.01 10.84 20.86
C ASN A 50 -37.72 11.18 19.39
N VAL A 51 -38.16 10.30 18.48
CA VAL A 51 -37.90 10.38 17.03
C VAL A 51 -38.96 11.18 16.24
N GLY A 52 -40.06 11.57 16.89
CA GLY A 52 -41.15 12.33 16.28
C GLY A 52 -41.86 11.63 15.12
N THR A 53 -42.64 12.40 14.34
CA THR A 53 -43.33 11.90 13.14
C THR A 53 -42.38 11.91 11.94
N MET A 54 -41.79 10.77 11.61
CA MET A 54 -40.94 10.61 10.44
C MET A 54 -41.75 10.29 9.17
N LYS A 55 -41.19 10.61 7.99
CA LYS A 55 -41.76 10.18 6.69
C LYS A 55 -41.60 8.65 6.54
N PRO A 56 -42.56 7.91 5.94
CA PRO A 56 -42.42 6.47 5.71
C PRO A 56 -41.21 6.09 4.84
N PHE A 57 -40.68 4.89 5.09
CA PHE A 57 -39.66 4.26 4.24
C PHE A 57 -40.13 4.20 2.79
N THR A 58 -39.25 4.62 1.88
CA THR A 58 -39.39 4.43 0.43
C THR A 58 -38.28 3.50 -0.04
N ALA A 59 -38.58 2.51 -0.87
CA ALA A 59 -37.56 1.59 -1.38
C ALA A 59 -36.56 2.35 -2.26
N PRO A 60 -35.25 2.33 -1.95
CA PRO A 60 -34.23 2.98 -2.77
C PRO A 60 -34.03 2.21 -4.10
N PRO A 61 -33.40 2.83 -5.12
CA PRO A 61 -33.01 2.12 -6.34
C PRO A 61 -32.09 0.94 -6.00
N SER A 62 -32.39 -0.24 -6.53
CA SER A 62 -31.59 -1.45 -6.30
C SER A 62 -30.18 -1.29 -6.89
N MET A 63 -29.19 -1.07 -6.03
CA MET A 63 -27.78 -0.98 -6.37
C MET A 63 -27.02 -2.04 -5.54
N ALA A 64 -26.20 -2.87 -6.19
CA ALA A 64 -25.43 -3.88 -5.47
C ALA A 64 -24.21 -3.25 -4.78
N ALA A 65 -24.04 -3.49 -3.47
CA ALA A 65 -22.86 -3.06 -2.73
C ALA A 65 -21.63 -3.91 -3.10
N VAL A 66 -20.98 -3.58 -4.22
CA VAL A 66 -19.78 -4.25 -4.73
C VAL A 66 -18.56 -3.40 -4.39
N GLY A 67 -17.85 -3.75 -3.31
CA GLY A 67 -16.71 -2.99 -2.76
C GLY A 67 -15.73 -2.52 -3.84
N GLY A 68 -15.78 -1.22 -4.13
CA GLY A 68 -15.34 -0.69 -5.42
C GLY A 68 -13.82 -0.61 -5.61
N PRO A 69 -13.33 -0.63 -6.86
CA PRO A 69 -11.91 -0.41 -7.16
C PRO A 69 -11.49 0.99 -6.70
N GLY A 70 -10.66 1.06 -5.64
CA GLY A 70 -10.22 2.31 -5.00
C GLY A 70 -10.79 2.55 -3.60
N GLY A 71 -11.69 1.68 -3.10
CA GLY A 71 -12.12 1.68 -1.70
C GLY A 71 -11.05 1.18 -0.71
N PRO A 72 -11.37 1.12 0.60
CA PRO A 72 -10.46 0.64 1.64
C PRO A 72 -9.94 -0.80 1.40
N GLN A 73 -8.69 -1.06 1.78
CA GLN A 73 -8.04 -2.37 1.64
C GLN A 73 -8.37 -3.36 2.78
N SER A 74 -9.12 -2.92 3.78
CA SER A 74 -9.62 -3.71 4.90
C SER A 74 -11.03 -3.26 5.22
N GLU A 75 -11.79 -4.04 5.99
CA GLU A 75 -13.13 -3.63 6.40
C GLU A 75 -13.05 -2.40 7.33
N ILE A 76 -13.91 -1.43 7.08
CA ILE A 76 -14.28 -0.38 8.03
C ILE A 76 -15.78 -0.55 8.25
N PHE A 77 -16.10 -1.21 9.37
CA PHE A 77 -17.45 -1.50 9.84
C PHE A 77 -17.83 -0.46 10.88
N GLY A 78 -18.98 0.19 10.77
CA GLY A 78 -19.39 1.20 11.75
C GLY A 78 -20.86 1.10 12.14
N PHE A 79 -21.12 1.20 13.46
CA PHE A 79 -22.48 1.25 13.97
C PHE A 79 -23.11 2.63 13.79
N ALA A 80 -24.36 2.63 13.34
CA ALA A 80 -25.20 3.79 13.10
C ALA A 80 -26.42 3.76 14.03
N LEU A 81 -26.37 4.51 15.13
CA LEU A 81 -27.44 4.58 16.12
C LEU A 81 -28.68 5.24 15.50
N ALA A 82 -29.81 4.52 15.56
CA ALA A 82 -31.10 5.00 15.08
C ALA A 82 -31.57 6.29 15.78
N SER A 83 -31.22 6.46 17.06
CA SER A 83 -31.57 7.60 17.91
C SER A 83 -31.04 8.96 17.41
N SER A 84 -29.94 8.98 16.64
CA SER A 84 -29.38 10.20 16.04
C SER A 84 -28.98 10.05 14.57
N LEU A 85 -29.55 9.05 13.86
CA LEU A 85 -29.22 8.77 12.46
C LEU A 85 -29.42 9.99 11.52
N SER A 86 -30.49 10.76 11.76
CA SER A 86 -30.84 11.96 10.99
C SER A 86 -30.27 13.26 11.56
N ASP A 87 -29.45 13.22 12.61
CA ASP A 87 -28.88 14.42 13.19
C ASP A 87 -27.93 15.11 12.20
N PRO A 88 -28.07 16.43 11.94
CA PRO A 88 -27.27 17.12 10.92
C PRO A 88 -25.81 17.36 11.33
N THR A 89 -25.47 17.22 12.61
CA THR A 89 -24.13 17.50 13.18
C THR A 89 -23.31 16.24 13.43
N MET A 90 -23.96 15.10 13.68
CA MET A 90 -23.29 13.84 14.04
C MET A 90 -23.81 12.60 13.28
N GLY A 91 -24.97 12.70 12.64
CA GLY A 91 -25.64 11.60 11.93
C GLY A 91 -25.11 11.35 10.51
N ALA A 92 -25.85 10.55 9.74
CA ALA A 92 -25.41 9.98 8.46
C ALA A 92 -25.14 11.01 7.34
N SER A 93 -25.59 12.27 7.49
CA SER A 93 -25.17 13.38 6.64
C SER A 93 -23.64 13.57 6.67
N THR A 94 -23.03 13.46 7.85
CA THR A 94 -21.65 13.87 8.14
C THR A 94 -20.58 12.83 7.82
N TRP A 95 -20.94 11.55 7.76
CA TRP A 95 -19.97 10.45 7.59
C TRP A 95 -19.44 10.33 6.16
N ASN A 96 -18.19 9.91 6.02
CA ASN A 96 -17.53 9.67 4.74
C ASN A 96 -17.71 8.21 4.27
N PHE A 97 -18.79 7.95 3.55
CA PHE A 97 -19.13 6.61 3.05
C PHE A 97 -18.11 6.04 2.05
N SER A 98 -17.30 6.86 1.37
CA SER A 98 -16.22 6.35 0.51
C SER A 98 -15.13 5.58 1.28
N LEU A 99 -15.12 5.69 2.62
CA LEU A 99 -14.25 4.95 3.54
C LEU A 99 -15.01 3.93 4.39
N LEU A 100 -16.30 3.70 4.17
CA LEU A 100 -17.08 2.70 4.90
C LEU A 100 -17.38 1.52 3.99
N THR A 101 -17.08 0.30 4.46
CA THR A 101 -17.37 -0.93 3.71
C THR A 101 -18.61 -1.65 4.23
N THR A 102 -18.99 -1.39 5.49
CA THR A 102 -20.22 -1.87 6.12
C THR A 102 -20.72 -0.83 7.14
N VAL A 103 -22.02 -0.51 7.13
CA VAL A 103 -22.71 0.25 8.19
C VAL A 103 -23.78 -0.63 8.81
N ALA A 104 -23.75 -0.78 10.13
CA ALA A 104 -24.74 -1.53 10.89
C ALA A 104 -25.77 -0.58 11.51
N PHE A 105 -27.02 -0.66 11.05
CA PHE A 105 -28.13 0.07 11.66
C PHE A 105 -28.40 -0.50 13.05
N PHE A 106 -28.28 0.33 14.10
CA PHE A 106 -28.43 -0.08 15.49
C PHE A 106 -29.67 0.60 16.11
N GLY A 107 -30.79 -0.07 16.26
CA GLY A 107 -31.08 -1.45 15.85
C GLY A 107 -32.56 -1.80 16.07
N LEU A 108 -32.91 -3.08 15.95
CA LEU A 108 -34.24 -3.59 16.22
C LEU A 108 -34.21 -4.55 17.42
N HIS A 109 -34.86 -4.16 18.53
CA HIS A 109 -34.95 -5.01 19.71
C HIS A 109 -35.87 -6.21 19.49
N VAL A 110 -35.44 -7.36 19.96
CA VAL A 110 -36.20 -8.62 20.00
C VAL A 110 -36.75 -8.81 21.41
N LYS A 111 -37.99 -9.29 21.51
CA LYS A 111 -38.68 -9.57 22.78
C LYS A 111 -38.61 -11.06 23.12
N ASP A 112 -38.97 -11.41 24.35
CA ASP A 112 -39.08 -12.79 24.87
C ASP A 112 -39.86 -13.77 23.95
N ASP A 113 -40.89 -13.28 23.23
CA ASP A 113 -41.71 -14.06 22.28
C ASP A 113 -41.09 -14.16 20.86
N GLY A 114 -39.86 -13.68 20.69
CA GLY A 114 -39.11 -13.62 19.44
C GLY A 114 -39.58 -12.53 18.46
N ASN A 115 -40.62 -11.75 18.77
CA ASN A 115 -41.09 -10.66 17.91
C ASN A 115 -40.23 -9.40 18.10
N ILE A 116 -40.11 -8.61 17.03
CA ILE A 116 -39.47 -7.28 17.06
C ILE A 116 -40.33 -6.31 17.89
N ALA A 117 -39.71 -5.47 18.70
CA ALA A 117 -40.38 -4.46 19.53
C ALA A 117 -40.96 -3.31 18.69
N ALA A 118 -42.12 -2.79 19.12
CA ALA A 118 -42.77 -1.64 18.50
C ALA A 118 -42.27 -0.32 19.13
N ASP A 119 -40.98 -0.02 18.90
CA ASP A 119 -40.25 1.06 19.56
C ASP A 119 -39.73 2.13 18.57
N SER A 120 -38.92 3.06 19.08
CA SER A 120 -38.29 4.10 18.25
C SER A 120 -37.25 3.57 17.27
N GLY A 121 -36.58 2.44 17.56
CA GLY A 121 -35.69 1.76 16.61
C GLY A 121 -36.45 1.23 15.40
N LEU A 122 -37.57 0.54 15.62
CA LEU A 122 -38.49 0.11 14.55
C LEU A 122 -39.12 1.29 13.81
N THR A 123 -39.40 2.39 14.51
CA THR A 123 -39.94 3.61 13.89
C THR A 123 -38.95 4.23 12.90
N VAL A 124 -37.66 4.37 13.27
CA VAL A 124 -36.62 4.91 12.37
C VAL A 124 -36.31 3.93 11.23
N TRP A 125 -36.29 2.62 11.49
CA TRP A 125 -36.13 1.58 10.47
C TRP A 125 -37.23 1.59 9.40
N ASN A 126 -38.44 2.00 9.78
CA ASN A 126 -39.59 2.14 8.90
C ASN A 126 -39.73 3.56 8.30
N SER A 127 -38.70 4.40 8.41
CA SER A 127 -38.69 5.78 7.93
C SER A 127 -37.81 6.04 6.71
N SER A 128 -37.98 7.21 6.09
CA SER A 128 -37.10 7.68 5.01
C SER A 128 -35.65 7.86 5.43
N ALA A 129 -35.33 8.06 6.71
CA ALA A 129 -33.95 8.15 7.19
C ALA A 129 -33.15 6.87 6.88
N THR A 130 -33.82 5.72 6.93
CA THR A 130 -33.25 4.43 6.55
C THR A 130 -33.14 4.29 5.02
N SER A 131 -34.08 4.84 4.25
CA SER A 131 -33.98 4.96 2.79
C SER A 131 -32.78 5.81 2.35
N ASP A 132 -32.56 6.94 3.02
CA ASP A 132 -31.48 7.89 2.75
C ASP A 132 -30.12 7.28 3.12
N LEU A 133 -30.04 6.57 4.25
CA LEU A 133 -28.86 5.79 4.66
C LEU A 133 -28.48 4.75 3.60
N ILE A 134 -29.43 3.89 3.19
CA ILE A 134 -29.18 2.83 2.21
C ILE A 134 -28.78 3.44 0.85
N SER A 135 -29.46 4.49 0.41
CA SER A 135 -29.12 5.21 -0.83
C SER A 135 -27.70 5.77 -0.81
N LYS A 136 -27.29 6.44 0.28
CA LYS A 136 -25.94 7.02 0.42
C LYS A 136 -24.87 5.93 0.54
N ALA A 137 -25.17 4.82 1.23
CA ALA A 137 -24.27 3.69 1.39
C ALA A 137 -24.02 2.95 0.07
N HIS A 138 -25.08 2.49 -0.60
CA HIS A 138 -24.97 1.73 -1.85
C HIS A 138 -24.35 2.55 -2.99
N ALA A 139 -24.60 3.87 -3.05
CA ALA A 139 -23.93 4.78 -3.99
C ALA A 139 -22.40 4.90 -3.79
N ASN A 140 -21.88 4.48 -2.63
CA ASN A 140 -20.45 4.41 -2.31
C ASN A 140 -19.93 2.96 -2.21
N ALA A 141 -20.73 1.96 -2.63
CA ALA A 141 -20.48 0.53 -2.46
C ALA A 141 -20.31 0.05 -1.00
N THR A 142 -20.76 0.85 -0.02
CA THR A 142 -20.88 0.47 1.39
C THR A 142 -22.06 -0.48 1.59
N LYS A 143 -21.87 -1.62 2.26
CA LYS A 143 -22.99 -2.47 2.69
C LYS A 143 -23.79 -1.81 3.82
N VAL A 144 -25.10 -2.04 3.88
CA VAL A 144 -25.92 -1.80 5.08
C VAL A 144 -26.34 -3.14 5.67
N VAL A 145 -26.19 -3.31 6.99
CA VAL A 145 -26.71 -4.48 7.72
C VAL A 145 -27.68 -4.05 8.82
N LEU A 146 -28.70 -4.88 9.05
CA LEU A 146 -29.66 -4.71 10.14
C LEU A 146 -29.09 -5.29 11.43
N THR A 147 -28.92 -4.51 12.50
CA THR A 147 -28.64 -5.09 13.83
C THR A 147 -29.94 -5.54 14.50
N ILE A 148 -29.99 -6.80 14.90
CA ILE A 148 -31.01 -7.31 15.84
C ILE A 148 -30.40 -7.41 17.23
N ILE A 149 -31.13 -6.87 18.22
CA ILE A 149 -30.67 -6.66 19.59
C ILE A 149 -31.48 -7.54 20.54
N LEU A 150 -30.82 -8.36 21.36
CA LEU A 150 -31.42 -9.00 22.54
C LEU A 150 -30.37 -9.03 23.65
N GLN A 151 -30.65 -8.38 24.78
CA GLN A 151 -29.67 -8.23 25.85
C GLN A 151 -30.23 -8.65 27.20
N ASP A 152 -29.55 -9.57 27.90
CA ASP A 152 -29.94 -10.00 29.26
C ASP A 152 -28.77 -10.48 30.13
N PHE A 153 -28.37 -9.58 31.03
CA PHE A 153 -27.32 -9.78 32.02
C PHE A 153 -27.87 -10.27 33.39
N SER A 154 -29.16 -10.64 33.45
CA SER A 154 -29.79 -11.15 34.67
C SER A 154 -29.30 -12.58 34.96
N ALA A 155 -29.25 -12.97 36.24
CA ALA A 155 -28.78 -14.29 36.65
C ALA A 155 -29.58 -15.42 35.98
N GLY A 156 -28.91 -16.23 35.16
CA GLY A 156 -29.52 -17.31 34.37
C GLY A 156 -30.10 -16.91 33.01
N THR A 157 -29.99 -15.62 32.64
CA THR A 157 -30.37 -15.02 31.35
C THR A 157 -31.79 -15.36 30.84
N PRO A 158 -32.84 -15.23 31.67
CA PRO A 158 -34.21 -15.64 31.36
C PRO A 158 -34.80 -15.06 30.07
N HIS A 159 -34.55 -13.78 29.75
CA HIS A 159 -35.07 -13.12 28.55
C HIS A 159 -34.33 -13.57 27.29
N MET A 160 -33.01 -13.76 27.37
CA MET A 160 -32.21 -14.39 26.31
C MET A 160 -32.69 -15.82 26.04
N CYS A 161 -32.88 -16.62 27.10
CA CYS A 161 -33.43 -17.98 26.99
C CYS A 161 -34.83 -18.01 26.35
N ALA A 162 -35.70 -17.05 26.67
CA ALA A 162 -37.02 -16.94 26.05
C ALA A 162 -36.91 -16.58 24.55
N GLY A 163 -36.19 -15.51 24.20
CA GLY A 163 -35.99 -15.10 22.80
C GLY A 163 -35.33 -16.18 21.95
N LEU A 164 -34.37 -16.94 22.51
CA LEU A 164 -33.74 -18.08 21.84
C LEU A 164 -34.69 -19.29 21.69
N ALA A 165 -35.59 -19.54 22.65
CA ALA A 165 -36.65 -20.54 22.48
C ALA A 165 -37.64 -20.14 21.36
N HIS A 166 -37.83 -18.84 21.12
CA HIS A 166 -38.64 -18.28 20.04
C HIS A 166 -37.85 -17.91 18.77
N ALA A 167 -36.64 -18.46 18.60
CA ALA A 167 -35.72 -18.21 17.49
C ALA A 167 -36.36 -18.20 16.08
N SER A 168 -37.34 -19.08 15.81
CA SER A 168 -38.01 -19.16 14.51
C SER A 168 -38.84 -17.91 14.18
N THR A 169 -39.49 -17.30 15.18
CA THR A 169 -40.21 -16.03 15.05
C THR A 169 -39.24 -14.92 14.64
N THR A 170 -38.13 -14.80 15.37
CA THR A 170 -37.11 -13.78 15.10
C THR A 170 -36.48 -13.94 13.73
N ILE A 171 -36.06 -15.15 13.37
CA ILE A 171 -35.45 -15.43 12.06
C ILE A 171 -36.43 -15.07 10.93
N ALA A 172 -37.71 -15.44 11.04
CA ALA A 172 -38.72 -15.10 10.04
C ALA A 172 -38.92 -13.57 9.91
N ALA A 173 -39.00 -12.85 11.04
CA ALA A 173 -39.14 -11.40 11.08
C ALA A 173 -37.90 -10.69 10.49
N THR A 174 -36.69 -11.09 10.89
CA THR A 174 -35.43 -10.52 10.41
C THR A 174 -35.25 -10.74 8.91
N VAL A 175 -35.50 -11.96 8.41
CA VAL A 175 -35.42 -12.26 6.97
C VAL A 175 -36.46 -11.48 6.16
N ALA A 176 -37.64 -11.22 6.74
CA ALA A 176 -38.63 -10.34 6.13
C ALA A 176 -38.14 -8.88 6.06
N GLN A 177 -37.52 -8.35 7.12
CA GLN A 177 -36.97 -6.98 7.13
C GLN A 177 -35.83 -6.82 6.11
N VAL A 178 -34.89 -7.78 6.05
CA VAL A 178 -33.80 -7.78 5.07
C VAL A 178 -34.35 -7.69 3.63
N LYS A 179 -35.30 -8.57 3.29
CA LYS A 179 -35.95 -8.59 1.97
C LYS A 179 -36.80 -7.34 1.69
N ALA A 180 -37.47 -6.78 2.70
CA ALA A 180 -38.36 -5.63 2.55
C ALA A 180 -37.65 -4.26 2.59
N ARG A 181 -36.36 -4.21 2.89
CA ARG A 181 -35.53 -2.99 2.86
C ARG A 181 -34.41 -3.03 1.81
N GLY A 182 -34.04 -4.21 1.33
CA GLY A 182 -32.95 -4.39 0.37
C GLY A 182 -31.56 -4.21 0.99
N VAL A 183 -31.43 -4.44 2.30
CA VAL A 183 -30.14 -4.39 3.00
C VAL A 183 -29.32 -5.66 2.77
N ASP A 184 -28.01 -5.51 2.81
CA ASP A 184 -27.04 -6.53 2.41
C ASP A 184 -26.87 -7.66 3.43
N GLY A 185 -27.41 -7.53 4.64
CA GLY A 185 -27.18 -8.51 5.70
C GLY A 185 -27.74 -8.17 7.07
N VAL A 186 -27.26 -8.92 8.07
CA VAL A 186 -27.65 -8.82 9.48
C VAL A 186 -26.41 -8.77 10.36
N ASN A 187 -26.48 -7.96 11.42
CA ASN A 187 -25.60 -8.03 12.57
C ASN A 187 -26.38 -8.57 13.78
N VAL A 188 -25.77 -9.42 14.59
CA VAL A 188 -26.42 -10.06 15.75
C VAL A 188 -25.78 -9.54 17.03
N ASP A 189 -26.45 -8.58 17.67
CA ASP A 189 -26.11 -8.03 18.98
C ASP A 189 -26.89 -8.77 20.06
N TYR A 190 -26.42 -9.97 20.41
CA TYR A 190 -27.05 -10.83 21.41
C TYR A 190 -26.13 -10.92 22.63
N GLU A 191 -26.26 -9.95 23.54
CA GLU A 191 -25.42 -9.85 24.73
C GLU A 191 -26.07 -10.54 25.93
N GLY A 192 -25.42 -11.52 26.55
CA GLY A 192 -25.97 -12.13 27.75
C GLY A 192 -24.99 -13.00 28.50
N LEU A 193 -25.45 -13.42 29.68
CA LEU A 193 -24.79 -14.47 30.45
C LEU A 193 -25.05 -15.83 29.79
N ASN A 194 -24.24 -16.83 30.15
CA ASN A 194 -24.61 -18.22 29.88
C ASN A 194 -25.60 -18.73 30.95
N GLY A 195 -26.50 -19.66 30.58
CA GLY A 195 -27.60 -20.10 31.44
C GLY A 195 -28.29 -21.40 30.99
N TYR A 196 -29.06 -21.97 31.91
CA TYR A 196 -29.66 -23.31 31.79
C TYR A 196 -30.88 -23.40 30.85
N CYS A 197 -31.55 -22.28 30.57
CA CYS A 197 -32.75 -22.20 29.72
C CYS A 197 -33.81 -23.30 29.96
N GLY A 198 -34.07 -23.64 31.22
CA GLY A 198 -35.06 -24.68 31.60
C GLY A 198 -34.58 -26.12 31.42
N THR A 199 -33.31 -26.34 31.09
CA THR A 199 -32.68 -27.66 30.90
C THR A 199 -31.74 -28.01 32.06
N SER A 200 -31.17 -29.23 32.04
CA SER A 200 -30.08 -29.64 32.94
C SER A 200 -28.68 -29.27 32.43
N ASP A 201 -28.56 -28.67 31.23
CA ASP A 201 -27.29 -28.25 30.64
C ASP A 201 -26.99 -26.81 31.03
N ALA A 202 -25.87 -26.59 31.74
CA ALA A 202 -25.41 -25.25 32.09
C ALA A 202 -25.11 -24.39 30.86
N TRP A 203 -24.85 -24.99 29.70
CA TRP A 203 -24.46 -24.33 28.44
C TRP A 203 -25.64 -24.14 27.47
N ALA A 204 -26.87 -24.35 27.91
CA ALA A 204 -28.04 -24.34 27.02
C ALA A 204 -28.25 -23.00 26.29
N ALA A 205 -27.97 -21.86 26.93
CA ALA A 205 -28.01 -20.55 26.29
C ALA A 205 -26.99 -20.45 25.14
N ARG A 206 -25.72 -20.77 25.43
CA ARG A 206 -24.62 -20.86 24.44
C ARG A 206 -24.97 -21.80 23.28
N HIS A 207 -25.47 -23.00 23.57
CA HIS A 207 -25.87 -23.98 22.55
C HIS A 207 -27.06 -23.50 21.69
N SER A 208 -28.05 -22.85 22.32
CA SER A 208 -29.21 -22.29 21.62
C SER A 208 -28.83 -21.10 20.73
N PHE A 209 -27.85 -20.29 21.14
CA PHE A 209 -27.33 -19.20 20.31
C PHE A 209 -26.56 -19.71 19.08
N ILE A 210 -25.73 -20.76 19.22
CA ILE A 210 -25.09 -21.42 18.06
C ILE A 210 -26.16 -21.95 17.10
N TYR A 211 -27.23 -22.56 17.60
CA TYR A 211 -28.36 -23.01 16.78
C TYR A 211 -29.05 -21.85 16.07
N PHE A 212 -29.33 -20.74 16.78
CA PHE A 212 -29.96 -19.54 16.25
C PHE A 212 -29.17 -18.92 15.10
N VAL A 213 -27.88 -18.63 15.29
CA VAL A 213 -27.02 -18.02 14.25
C VAL A 213 -26.89 -18.93 13.02
N ARG A 214 -26.82 -20.25 13.22
CA ARG A 214 -26.80 -21.23 12.12
C ARG A 214 -28.13 -21.27 11.36
N ALA A 215 -29.26 -21.26 12.06
CA ALA A 215 -30.58 -21.26 11.43
C ALA A 215 -30.87 -19.93 10.71
N LEU A 216 -30.44 -18.80 11.28
CA LEU A 216 -30.48 -17.47 10.64
C LEU A 216 -29.67 -17.46 9.34
N ARG A 217 -28.43 -17.97 9.36
CA ARG A 217 -27.61 -18.14 8.16
C ARG A 217 -28.32 -18.95 7.06
N SER A 218 -28.98 -20.05 7.42
CA SER A 218 -29.71 -20.88 6.45
C SER A 218 -31.00 -20.25 5.91
N ALA A 219 -31.58 -19.25 6.61
CA ALA A 219 -32.82 -18.59 6.21
C ALA A 219 -32.62 -17.25 5.47
N LEU A 220 -31.45 -16.63 5.62
CA LEU A 220 -31.08 -15.39 4.93
C LEU A 220 -30.97 -15.58 3.40
N PRO A 221 -31.17 -14.51 2.60
CA PRO A 221 -30.87 -14.54 1.17
C PRO A 221 -29.44 -14.99 0.87
N ALA A 222 -29.25 -15.69 -0.27
CA ALA A 222 -27.94 -16.08 -0.73
C ALA A 222 -27.08 -14.83 -1.01
N GLY A 223 -25.86 -14.81 -0.46
CA GLY A 223 -24.97 -13.65 -0.52
C GLY A 223 -25.15 -12.62 0.59
N SER A 224 -26.15 -12.74 1.47
CA SER A 224 -26.29 -11.85 2.62
C SER A 224 -25.11 -11.99 3.59
N TYR A 225 -24.62 -10.84 4.07
CA TYR A 225 -23.59 -10.74 5.09
C TYR A 225 -24.17 -11.06 6.47
N LEU A 226 -23.46 -11.82 7.30
CA LEU A 226 -23.86 -12.10 8.68
C LEU A 226 -22.67 -11.93 9.63
N THR A 227 -22.78 -10.95 10.52
CA THR A 227 -21.81 -10.67 11.59
C THR A 227 -22.46 -10.90 12.96
N VAL A 228 -21.61 -11.20 13.95
CA VAL A 228 -22.02 -11.46 15.34
C VAL A 228 -21.15 -10.63 16.26
N ASP A 229 -21.77 -9.91 17.18
CA ASP A 229 -21.08 -9.11 18.19
C ASP A 229 -20.67 -10.00 19.35
N THR A 230 -19.47 -9.79 19.89
CA THR A 230 -18.84 -10.68 20.87
C THR A 230 -17.93 -9.91 21.82
N TYR A 231 -17.84 -10.34 23.08
CA TYR A 231 -17.00 -9.67 24.09
C TYR A 231 -15.50 -9.87 23.80
N ALA A 232 -14.67 -8.91 24.21
CA ALA A 232 -13.20 -8.99 24.07
C ALA A 232 -12.60 -10.31 24.60
N SER A 233 -13.15 -10.85 25.70
CA SER A 233 -12.68 -12.11 26.29
C SER A 233 -13.08 -13.39 25.54
N SER A 234 -14.12 -13.39 24.69
CA SER A 234 -14.86 -14.63 24.41
C SER A 234 -14.09 -15.69 23.62
N ALA A 235 -13.08 -15.32 22.83
CA ALA A 235 -12.22 -16.29 22.15
C ALA A 235 -11.31 -17.08 23.12
N ALA A 236 -11.02 -16.52 24.30
CA ALA A 236 -10.26 -17.17 25.36
C ALA A 236 -11.12 -17.70 26.51
N ASP A 237 -12.44 -17.47 26.48
CA ASP A 237 -13.37 -17.84 27.54
C ASP A 237 -14.19 -19.11 27.18
N PRO A 238 -13.78 -20.30 27.67
CA PRO A 238 -14.57 -21.52 27.49
C PRO A 238 -15.87 -21.52 28.32
N ALA A 239 -16.04 -20.58 29.25
CA ALA A 239 -17.15 -20.49 30.18
C ALA A 239 -18.13 -19.33 29.89
N GLY A 240 -17.90 -18.55 28.83
CA GLY A 240 -18.77 -17.46 28.41
C GLY A 240 -19.96 -17.90 27.53
N PHE A 241 -20.86 -16.96 27.24
CA PHE A 241 -22.03 -17.18 26.38
C PHE A 241 -21.67 -17.50 24.91
N PHE A 242 -20.62 -16.88 24.37
CA PHE A 242 -20.25 -17.03 22.96
C PHE A 242 -19.30 -18.20 22.69
N ASP A 243 -19.72 -19.12 21.81
CA ASP A 243 -18.80 -20.11 21.23
C ASP A 243 -18.21 -19.61 19.90
N VAL A 244 -17.20 -18.77 19.98
CA VAL A 244 -16.54 -18.16 18.81
C VAL A 244 -16.09 -19.21 17.78
N ARG A 245 -15.67 -20.40 18.22
CA ARG A 245 -15.25 -21.49 17.32
C ARG A 245 -16.43 -22.09 16.56
N ASN A 246 -17.49 -22.47 17.25
CA ASN A 246 -18.66 -23.13 16.64
C ASN A 246 -19.56 -22.15 15.86
N LEU A 247 -19.64 -20.88 16.30
CA LEU A 247 -20.30 -19.80 15.56
C LEU A 247 -19.60 -19.50 14.21
N SER A 248 -18.28 -19.72 14.12
CA SER A 248 -17.47 -19.39 12.93
C SER A 248 -17.91 -20.13 11.66
N ALA A 249 -18.57 -21.29 11.78
CA ALA A 249 -19.14 -21.98 10.61
C ALA A 249 -20.33 -21.24 9.97
N SER A 250 -20.94 -20.27 10.68
CA SER A 250 -22.14 -19.54 10.23
C SER A 250 -21.90 -18.04 10.04
N ALA A 251 -21.08 -17.40 10.88
CA ALA A 251 -20.73 -15.99 10.76
C ALA A 251 -19.66 -15.75 9.68
N ASP A 252 -19.78 -14.67 8.91
CA ASP A 252 -18.72 -14.22 7.98
C ASP A 252 -17.57 -13.54 8.73
N ALA A 253 -17.89 -12.87 9.83
CA ALA A 253 -16.95 -12.24 10.76
C ALA A 253 -17.57 -12.07 12.15
N PHE A 254 -16.70 -11.82 13.13
CA PHE A 254 -17.06 -11.39 14.47
C PHE A 254 -16.68 -9.91 14.63
N PHE A 255 -17.62 -9.11 15.11
CA PHE A 255 -17.31 -7.81 15.68
C PHE A 255 -16.89 -8.05 17.12
N VAL A 256 -15.64 -7.74 17.44
CA VAL A 256 -15.08 -7.96 18.78
C VAL A 256 -15.14 -6.65 19.52
N MET A 257 -15.98 -6.58 20.55
CA MET A 257 -16.21 -5.39 21.36
C MET A 257 -15.07 -5.21 22.36
N ALA A 258 -13.94 -4.70 21.87
CA ALA A 258 -12.72 -4.43 22.61
C ALA A 258 -12.76 -3.03 23.25
N TYR A 259 -13.82 -2.76 24.01
CA TYR A 259 -14.03 -1.48 24.71
C TYR A 259 -14.84 -1.70 26.00
N ASP A 260 -14.91 -0.66 26.84
CA ASP A 260 -15.34 -0.74 28.25
C ASP A 260 -14.48 -1.70 29.11
N LEU A 261 -13.21 -1.89 28.73
CA LEU A 261 -12.29 -2.84 29.38
C LEU A 261 -11.81 -2.36 30.77
N GLU A 262 -11.96 -1.09 31.11
CA GLU A 262 -11.69 -0.52 32.44
C GLU A 262 -12.57 -1.13 33.53
N TYR A 263 -13.83 -1.48 33.20
CA TYR A 263 -14.76 -2.17 34.11
C TYR A 263 -14.26 -3.58 34.48
N SER A 264 -13.46 -4.19 33.60
CA SER A 264 -12.81 -5.51 33.78
C SER A 264 -11.42 -5.41 34.42
N ASN A 265 -10.72 -4.30 34.15
CA ASN A 265 -9.30 -4.10 34.46
C ASN A 265 -9.06 -3.41 35.81
N TYR A 266 -9.99 -2.60 36.35
CA TYR A 266 -9.73 -1.78 37.54
C TYR A 266 -9.16 -2.58 38.73
N ALA A 267 -9.69 -3.79 38.98
CA ALA A 267 -9.29 -4.66 40.09
C ALA A 267 -8.03 -5.50 39.80
N ARG A 268 -7.47 -5.40 38.60
CA ARG A 268 -6.33 -6.20 38.12
C ARG A 268 -5.07 -5.35 38.04
N ALA A 269 -3.91 -6.00 37.93
CA ALA A 269 -2.70 -5.30 37.52
C ALA A 269 -2.92 -4.67 36.13
N PRO A 270 -2.46 -3.43 35.89
CA PRO A 270 -1.56 -2.63 36.73
C PRO A 270 -2.20 -1.89 37.92
N LEU A 271 -3.52 -1.67 37.93
CA LEU A 271 -4.18 -0.72 38.83
C LEU A 271 -4.47 -1.25 40.25
N GLY A 272 -5.09 -2.44 40.36
CA GLY A 272 -5.43 -3.05 41.65
C GLY A 272 -6.42 -2.25 42.53
N CYS A 273 -7.27 -1.40 41.93
CA CYS A 273 -8.26 -0.58 42.61
C CYS A 273 -9.28 -1.44 43.40
N SER A 274 -9.63 -1.02 44.62
CA SER A 274 -10.52 -1.77 45.52
C SER A 274 -12.02 -1.67 45.18
N ARG A 275 -12.37 -0.76 44.27
CA ARG A 275 -13.66 -0.60 43.58
C ARG A 275 -13.39 0.03 42.23
N PHE A 276 -14.42 0.17 41.38
CA PHE A 276 -14.27 0.83 40.08
C PHE A 276 -13.56 2.20 40.20
N CYS A 277 -12.48 2.34 39.43
CA CYS A 277 -11.69 3.54 39.22
C CYS A 277 -11.58 3.77 37.70
N LEU A 278 -11.38 5.01 37.26
CA LEU A 278 -11.28 5.32 35.83
C LEU A 278 -10.00 4.73 35.22
N GLY A 279 -10.02 4.49 33.91
CA GLY A 279 -8.89 3.94 33.17
C GLY A 279 -9.19 3.88 31.67
N PRO A 280 -8.23 3.46 30.83
CA PRO A 280 -8.42 3.42 29.38
C PRO A 280 -9.58 2.52 28.97
N THR A 281 -10.48 3.04 28.14
CA THR A 281 -11.69 2.32 27.67
C THR A 281 -11.34 1.12 26.78
N ALA A 282 -10.27 1.23 26.01
CA ALA A 282 -9.70 0.16 25.20
C ALA A 282 -8.16 0.30 25.21
N PRO A 283 -7.42 -0.25 26.19
CA PRO A 283 -5.96 -0.20 26.16
C PRO A 283 -5.42 -1.11 25.04
N LEU A 284 -4.44 -0.66 24.27
CA LEU A 284 -3.79 -1.46 23.22
C LEU A 284 -3.00 -2.64 23.80
N SER A 285 -2.32 -2.42 24.92
CA SER A 285 -1.41 -3.30 25.64
C SER A 285 -1.45 -2.98 27.16
N GLY A 286 -0.40 -3.28 27.94
CA GLY A 286 -0.23 -2.85 29.35
C GLY A 286 -1.14 -3.50 30.41
N TYR A 287 -2.43 -3.63 30.11
CA TYR A 287 -3.51 -4.11 30.97
C TYR A 287 -3.82 -5.59 30.75
N TYR A 288 -4.58 -6.22 31.66
CA TYR A 288 -4.91 -7.64 31.56
C TYR A 288 -5.78 -7.96 30.34
N TYR A 289 -6.90 -7.24 30.19
CA TYR A 289 -7.67 -7.19 28.94
C TYR A 289 -7.18 -5.98 28.12
N ASN A 290 -6.77 -6.23 26.88
CA ASN A 290 -6.26 -5.23 25.95
C ASN A 290 -6.45 -5.71 24.50
N ASP A 291 -6.38 -4.78 23.54
CA ASP A 291 -6.64 -5.06 22.13
C ASP A 291 -5.67 -6.06 21.51
N THR A 292 -4.38 -5.99 21.84
CA THR A 292 -3.35 -6.88 21.28
C THR A 292 -3.60 -8.34 21.68
N ASN A 293 -3.89 -8.57 22.97
CA ASN A 293 -4.26 -9.88 23.49
C ASN A 293 -5.56 -10.36 22.84
N THR A 294 -6.61 -9.52 22.85
CA THR A 294 -7.93 -9.81 22.28
C THR A 294 -7.83 -10.21 20.80
N ALA A 295 -7.16 -9.42 19.98
CA ALA A 295 -6.91 -9.72 18.57
C ALA A 295 -6.20 -11.07 18.39
N SER A 296 -5.10 -11.32 19.12
CA SER A 296 -4.35 -12.58 19.02
C SER A 296 -5.18 -13.81 19.40
N GLN A 297 -6.04 -13.68 20.43
CA GLN A 297 -6.94 -14.74 20.89
C GLN A 297 -7.97 -15.09 19.81
N TYR A 298 -8.67 -14.10 19.26
CA TYR A 298 -9.61 -14.32 18.15
C TYR A 298 -8.94 -14.89 16.90
N VAL A 299 -7.78 -14.36 16.50
CA VAL A 299 -6.98 -14.88 15.38
C VAL A 299 -6.65 -16.37 15.57
N SER A 300 -6.30 -16.79 16.79
CA SER A 300 -5.97 -18.20 17.09
C SER A 300 -7.16 -19.17 17.00
N VAL A 301 -8.40 -18.66 17.07
CA VAL A 301 -9.63 -19.49 17.07
C VAL A 301 -10.31 -19.49 15.69
N VAL A 302 -10.33 -18.36 14.98
CA VAL A 302 -11.11 -18.21 13.71
C VAL A 302 -10.31 -17.68 12.52
N GLY A 303 -9.05 -17.29 12.71
CA GLY A 303 -8.22 -16.68 11.68
C GLY A 303 -8.53 -15.18 11.47
N ALA A 304 -7.49 -14.41 11.12
CA ALA A 304 -7.54 -12.95 11.05
C ALA A 304 -8.63 -12.41 10.11
N SER A 305 -8.93 -13.11 9.00
CA SER A 305 -9.97 -12.76 8.03
C SER A 305 -11.41 -12.82 8.56
N LYS A 306 -11.63 -13.22 9.81
CA LYS A 306 -12.92 -13.17 10.51
C LYS A 306 -12.96 -12.20 11.69
N VAL A 307 -11.88 -11.47 11.98
CA VAL A 307 -11.79 -10.58 13.14
C VAL A 307 -11.97 -9.13 12.71
N ILE A 308 -13.07 -8.51 13.13
CA ILE A 308 -13.28 -7.05 13.08
C ILE A 308 -13.02 -6.55 14.50
N LEU A 309 -11.92 -5.82 14.71
CA LEU A 309 -11.58 -5.30 16.03
C LEU A 309 -12.33 -3.99 16.29
N GLY A 310 -13.29 -4.01 17.22
CA GLY A 310 -14.10 -2.86 17.58
C GLY A 310 -13.33 -1.86 18.46
N VAL A 311 -13.28 -0.59 18.05
CA VAL A 311 -12.66 0.51 18.79
C VAL A 311 -13.70 1.54 19.26
N PRO A 312 -13.48 2.19 20.42
CA PRO A 312 -14.39 3.20 20.93
C PRO A 312 -14.15 4.57 20.26
N TYR A 313 -15.20 5.16 19.69
CA TYR A 313 -15.26 6.59 19.36
C TYR A 313 -15.84 7.40 20.54
N TYR A 314 -15.52 6.99 21.76
CA TYR A 314 -16.00 7.57 23.01
C TYR A 314 -14.97 7.35 24.12
N GLY A 315 -15.17 8.02 25.26
CA GLY A 315 -14.43 7.77 26.50
C GLY A 315 -15.34 7.71 27.72
N ARG A 316 -14.78 7.51 28.92
CA ARG A 316 -15.52 7.55 30.19
C ARG A 316 -15.07 8.71 31.07
N LYS A 317 -16.01 9.54 31.52
CA LYS A 317 -15.76 10.69 32.43
C LYS A 317 -16.61 10.70 33.69
N SER A 318 -16.04 11.21 34.78
CA SER A 318 -16.77 11.52 36.02
C SER A 318 -16.20 12.72 36.77
N CYS A 319 -16.86 13.11 37.87
CA CYS A 319 -16.23 13.93 38.90
C CYS A 319 -15.29 13.05 39.74
N VAL A 320 -14.18 13.62 40.20
CA VAL A 320 -13.12 12.92 40.93
C VAL A 320 -12.57 13.77 42.07
N ALA A 321 -11.82 13.17 42.99
CA ALA A 321 -11.27 13.85 44.16
C ALA A 321 -10.06 14.75 43.84
N SER A 322 -9.23 14.38 42.86
CA SER A 322 -8.00 15.10 42.49
C SER A 322 -7.68 14.95 41.01
N ALA A 323 -6.85 15.84 40.46
CA ALA A 323 -6.38 15.78 39.07
C ALA A 323 -5.11 14.91 38.98
N THR A 324 -5.29 13.61 39.17
CA THR A 324 -4.25 12.55 39.10
C THR A 324 -4.87 11.33 38.40
N PRO A 325 -4.09 10.39 37.83
CA PRO A 325 -4.66 9.30 37.05
C PRO A 325 -5.49 8.33 37.88
N ASN A 326 -6.33 7.56 37.18
CA ASN A 326 -7.11 6.42 37.66
C ASN A 326 -7.91 6.69 38.95
N GLN A 327 -8.60 7.83 39.06
CA GLN A 327 -9.34 8.13 40.27
C GLN A 327 -10.60 7.28 40.41
N TYR A 328 -11.01 7.12 41.66
CA TYR A 328 -12.35 6.67 42.00
C TYR A 328 -13.38 7.77 41.67
N PRO A 329 -14.42 7.46 40.88
CA PRO A 329 -15.55 8.38 40.67
C PRO A 329 -16.20 8.81 42.00
N THR A 330 -16.56 10.09 42.06
CA THR A 330 -17.38 10.72 43.11
C THR A 330 -18.77 11.10 42.62
N ALA A 331 -19.05 10.96 41.32
CA ALA A 331 -20.35 11.11 40.69
C ALA A 331 -20.63 9.92 39.75
N ALA A 332 -21.75 9.95 39.01
CA ALA A 332 -22.00 8.98 37.95
C ALA A 332 -20.90 9.02 36.89
N VAL A 333 -20.59 7.85 36.31
CA VAL A 333 -19.68 7.72 35.15
C VAL A 333 -20.54 7.84 33.90
N ALA A 334 -20.16 8.73 32.99
CA ALA A 334 -20.82 8.91 31.70
C ALA A 334 -19.91 8.43 30.56
N ALA A 335 -20.50 7.86 29.51
CA ALA A 335 -19.86 7.87 28.20
C ALA A 335 -19.76 9.33 27.70
N ASP A 336 -18.70 9.63 26.96
CA ASP A 336 -18.48 10.91 26.31
C ASP A 336 -18.13 10.69 24.84
N SER A 337 -18.84 11.30 23.90
CA SER A 337 -18.53 11.07 22.47
C SER A 337 -17.17 11.66 22.11
N TYR A 338 -16.51 11.16 21.05
CA TYR A 338 -15.28 11.78 20.55
C TYR A 338 -15.47 13.28 20.26
N LEU A 339 -16.63 13.66 19.72
CA LEU A 339 -16.97 15.07 19.42
C LEU A 339 -17.03 15.92 20.70
N ASP A 340 -17.63 15.41 21.78
CA ASP A 340 -17.69 16.09 23.07
C ASP A 340 -16.31 16.13 23.76
N ALA A 341 -15.65 14.98 23.85
CA ALA A 341 -14.33 14.80 24.48
C ALA A 341 -13.25 15.70 23.85
N SER A 342 -13.23 15.79 22.52
CA SER A 342 -12.32 16.69 21.80
C SER A 342 -12.67 18.18 21.99
N GLY A 343 -13.93 18.50 22.29
CA GLY A 343 -14.42 19.85 22.57
C GLY A 343 -14.20 20.34 24.00
N GLU A 344 -14.17 19.44 25.01
CA GLU A 344 -14.12 19.80 26.44
C GLU A 344 -13.05 20.85 26.77
N SER A 345 -11.86 20.78 26.18
CA SER A 345 -10.77 21.76 26.38
C SER A 345 -11.14 23.23 26.11
N THR A 346 -12.23 23.47 25.36
CA THR A 346 -12.76 24.80 25.02
C THR A 346 -14.15 25.07 25.59
N ALA A 347 -14.76 24.11 26.30
CA ALA A 347 -16.12 24.24 26.82
C ALA A 347 -16.20 25.33 27.90
N ALA A 348 -17.28 26.14 27.88
CA ALA A 348 -17.46 27.27 28.80
C ALA A 348 -17.55 26.87 30.29
N ALA A 349 -17.78 25.59 30.59
CA ALA A 349 -17.73 25.04 31.94
C ALA A 349 -16.30 24.79 32.46
N VAL A 350 -15.26 24.86 31.62
CA VAL A 350 -13.87 24.68 32.04
C VAL A 350 -13.33 25.93 32.71
N LYS A 351 -12.82 25.79 33.94
CA LYS A 351 -12.07 26.86 34.60
C LYS A 351 -10.77 27.12 33.84
N ALA A 352 -10.59 28.35 33.36
CA ALA A 352 -9.38 28.77 32.64
C ALA A 352 -8.10 28.38 33.37
N GLY A 353 -7.14 27.78 32.66
CA GLY A 353 -5.87 27.30 33.20
C GLY A 353 -5.95 26.01 34.05
N SER A 354 -7.10 25.33 34.11
CA SER A 354 -7.23 24.05 34.85
C SER A 354 -7.17 22.79 33.96
N PHE A 355 -7.32 22.93 32.65
CA PHE A 355 -7.31 21.79 31.72
C PHE A 355 -5.87 21.30 31.46
N ALA A 356 -5.65 20.00 31.61
CA ALA A 356 -4.39 19.33 31.31
C ALA A 356 -4.66 18.05 30.51
N VAL A 357 -3.81 17.81 29.50
CA VAL A 357 -3.78 16.60 28.67
C VAL A 357 -2.66 15.70 29.18
N HIS A 358 -2.96 14.42 29.29
CA HIS A 358 -2.02 13.38 29.71
C HIS A 358 -2.15 12.15 28.81
N HIS A 359 -1.20 11.22 28.94
CA HIS A 359 -1.29 9.88 28.38
C HIS A 359 -1.11 8.84 29.49
N ASP A 360 -1.68 7.65 29.33
CA ASP A 360 -1.52 6.59 30.33
C ASP A 360 -0.06 6.08 30.38
N SER A 361 0.46 5.92 31.60
CA SER A 361 1.84 5.47 31.82
C SER A 361 2.00 3.94 31.85
N HIS A 362 0.90 3.18 31.86
CA HIS A 362 0.91 1.72 31.90
C HIS A 362 0.86 1.11 30.49
N ASP A 363 0.24 1.81 29.53
CA ASP A 363 0.30 1.49 28.10
C ASP A 363 0.99 2.59 27.26
N PRO A 364 2.33 2.70 27.31
CA PRO A 364 3.08 3.61 26.43
C PRO A 364 3.09 3.19 24.94
N ALA A 365 2.49 2.06 24.57
CA ALA A 365 2.40 1.60 23.19
C ALA A 365 1.10 2.11 22.51
N GLY A 366 -0.03 1.95 23.20
CA GLY A 366 -1.33 2.55 22.84
C GLY A 366 -1.35 4.06 23.05
N ASN A 367 -0.69 4.55 24.10
CA ASN A 367 -0.59 5.98 24.41
C ASN A 367 -1.99 6.63 24.55
N GLU A 368 -2.93 5.88 25.12
CA GLU A 368 -4.31 6.30 25.37
C GLU A 368 -4.34 7.60 26.16
N ARG A 369 -5.22 8.51 25.75
CA ARG A 369 -5.29 9.86 26.29
C ARG A 369 -6.17 9.89 27.53
N TRP A 370 -5.78 10.69 28.51
CA TRP A 370 -6.68 11.09 29.58
C TRP A 370 -6.51 12.58 29.91
N ASP A 371 -7.64 13.24 30.17
CA ASP A 371 -7.70 14.68 30.39
C ASP A 371 -8.28 14.98 31.78
N THR A 372 -7.77 16.04 32.42
CA THR A 372 -8.27 16.52 33.72
C THR A 372 -8.53 18.01 33.70
N TRP A 373 -9.63 18.46 34.32
CA TRP A 373 -9.96 19.88 34.45
C TRP A 373 -10.86 20.17 35.66
N PHE A 374 -11.03 21.44 36.03
CA PHE A 374 -12.07 21.83 36.98
C PHE A 374 -13.30 22.35 36.22
N ASN A 375 -14.45 21.69 36.40
CA ASN A 375 -15.72 22.06 35.82
C ASN A 375 -16.48 23.00 36.79
N THR A 376 -16.74 24.23 36.34
CA THR A 376 -17.37 25.30 37.11
C THR A 376 -18.87 25.10 37.31
N SER A 377 -19.56 24.48 36.35
CA SER A 377 -21.00 24.19 36.41
C SER A 377 -21.33 23.03 37.35
N MET A 378 -20.45 22.02 37.41
CA MET A 378 -20.55 20.89 38.34
C MET A 378 -19.82 21.15 39.67
N ASN A 379 -19.04 22.23 39.76
CA ASN A 379 -18.16 22.56 40.88
C ASN A 379 -17.27 21.38 41.33
N CYS A 380 -16.68 20.64 40.37
CA CYS A 380 -15.89 19.45 40.62
C CYS A 380 -14.65 19.35 39.71
N THR A 381 -13.62 18.65 40.18
CA THR A 381 -12.56 18.16 39.29
C THR A 381 -13.13 17.03 38.43
N ARG A 382 -12.81 17.03 37.14
CA ARG A 382 -13.17 16.02 36.15
C ARG A 382 -11.94 15.24 35.73
N GLU A 383 -12.15 13.97 35.41
CA GLU A 383 -11.22 13.09 34.72
C GLU A 383 -11.99 12.39 33.59
N LEU A 384 -11.33 12.21 32.45
CA LEU A 384 -11.85 11.57 31.24
C LEU A 384 -10.73 10.73 30.60
N TYR A 385 -10.89 9.41 30.52
CA TYR A 385 -10.07 8.56 29.65
C TYR A 385 -10.77 8.41 28.30
N TRP A 386 -10.05 8.59 27.19
CA TRP A 386 -10.62 8.50 25.84
C TRP A 386 -9.61 8.18 24.73
N ASP A 387 -10.14 7.66 23.63
CA ASP A 387 -9.38 7.35 22.42
C ASP A 387 -9.38 8.55 21.47
N ASP A 388 -8.21 9.19 21.32
CA ASP A 388 -7.99 10.27 20.37
C ASP A 388 -7.49 9.73 19.01
N ALA A 389 -7.38 10.60 18.00
CA ALA A 389 -6.95 10.15 16.67
C ALA A 389 -5.52 9.56 16.62
N ALA A 390 -4.67 9.81 17.63
CA ALA A 390 -3.32 9.25 17.73
C ALA A 390 -3.31 7.85 18.36
N SER A 391 -4.07 7.64 19.43
CA SER A 391 -4.27 6.35 20.10
C SER A 391 -5.07 5.37 19.22
N LEU A 392 -6.16 5.84 18.59
CA LEU A 392 -6.88 5.08 17.55
C LEU A 392 -5.98 4.68 16.38
N SER A 393 -5.04 5.54 15.97
CA SER A 393 -4.06 5.20 14.94
C SER A 393 -3.13 4.03 15.34
N LYS A 394 -2.85 3.83 16.63
CA LYS A 394 -2.10 2.64 17.10
C LYS A 394 -2.92 1.36 16.94
N LYS A 395 -4.22 1.43 17.21
CA LYS A 395 -5.16 0.32 17.01
C LYS A 395 -5.30 -0.01 15.53
N TYR A 396 -5.33 1.00 14.65
CA TYR A 396 -5.29 0.79 13.20
C TYR A 396 -3.95 0.18 12.74
N ALA A 397 -2.83 0.50 13.40
CA ALA A 397 -1.54 -0.16 13.16
C ALA A 397 -1.57 -1.65 13.55
N LEU A 398 -2.15 -1.98 14.72
CA LEU A 398 -2.34 -3.36 15.20
C LEU A 398 -3.17 -4.20 14.21
N ILE A 399 -4.33 -3.68 13.80
CA ILE A 399 -5.26 -4.33 12.85
C ILE A 399 -4.55 -4.73 11.56
N ARG A 400 -3.67 -3.86 11.03
CA ARG A 400 -2.91 -4.13 9.80
C ARG A 400 -1.68 -5.01 10.02
N LYS A 401 -1.00 -4.87 11.16
CA LYS A 401 0.14 -5.73 11.56
C LYS A 401 -0.28 -7.21 11.60
N ASP A 402 -1.45 -7.50 12.14
CA ASP A 402 -1.95 -8.87 12.32
C ASP A 402 -2.89 -9.33 11.18
N GLY A 403 -3.04 -8.51 10.12
CA GLY A 403 -3.83 -8.86 8.93
C GLY A 403 -5.32 -9.12 9.23
N LEU A 404 -5.87 -8.45 10.25
CA LEU A 404 -7.26 -8.62 10.66
C LEU A 404 -8.21 -8.17 9.53
N ARG A 405 -9.43 -8.69 9.53
CA ARG A 405 -10.45 -8.38 8.52
C ARG A 405 -10.69 -6.87 8.40
N GLY A 406 -10.66 -6.17 9.53
CA GLY A 406 -10.78 -4.72 9.56
C GLY A 406 -10.99 -4.13 10.95
N VAL A 407 -11.39 -2.86 10.95
CA VAL A 407 -11.77 -2.09 12.14
C VAL A 407 -13.30 -2.03 12.28
N GLY A 408 -13.76 -2.17 13.51
CA GLY A 408 -15.13 -1.91 13.93
C GLY A 408 -15.21 -0.58 14.68
N ILE A 409 -16.25 0.22 14.46
CA ILE A 409 -16.38 1.55 15.07
C ILE A 409 -17.66 1.61 15.91
N TRP A 410 -17.48 1.82 17.22
CA TRP A 410 -18.56 2.10 18.16
C TRP A 410 -18.51 3.56 18.66
N THR A 411 -19.26 4.52 18.11
CA THR A 411 -20.19 4.45 16.96
C THR A 411 -19.86 5.55 15.96
N LEU A 412 -20.35 5.45 14.73
CA LEU A 412 -20.19 6.51 13.73
C LEU A 412 -20.80 7.82 14.20
N ASN A 413 -21.94 7.76 14.91
CA ASN A 413 -22.61 8.92 15.51
C ASN A 413 -21.69 9.67 16.49
N TYR A 414 -20.87 8.97 17.28
CA TYR A 414 -19.99 9.61 18.26
C TYR A 414 -18.76 10.32 17.64
N GLY A 415 -18.35 9.94 16.42
CA GLY A 415 -17.28 10.59 15.67
C GLY A 415 -17.74 11.59 14.61
N GLY A 416 -18.95 11.42 14.07
CA GLY A 416 -19.61 12.32 13.11
C GLY A 416 -18.70 12.77 11.94
N GLY A 417 -18.62 14.09 11.74
CA GLY A 417 -17.82 14.72 10.69
C GLY A 417 -16.33 14.91 11.03
N SER A 418 -15.80 14.30 12.09
CA SER A 418 -14.43 14.55 12.59
C SER A 418 -13.34 14.28 11.54
N VAL A 419 -12.76 15.35 10.99
CA VAL A 419 -11.71 15.30 9.96
C VAL A 419 -10.51 14.47 10.44
N ALA A 420 -10.14 14.56 11.73
CA ALA A 420 -9.04 13.79 12.30
C ALA A 420 -9.27 12.27 12.22
N LEU A 421 -10.48 11.80 12.54
CA LEU A 421 -10.84 10.39 12.49
C LEU A 421 -10.86 9.86 11.05
N TRP A 422 -11.47 10.60 10.12
CA TRP A 422 -11.52 10.21 8.72
C TRP A 422 -10.13 10.23 8.06
N SER A 423 -9.24 11.17 8.42
CA SER A 423 -7.85 11.21 7.95
C SER A 423 -6.97 10.08 8.54
N ALA A 424 -7.25 9.64 9.77
CA ALA A 424 -6.61 8.47 10.36
C ALA A 424 -7.04 7.18 9.63
N LEU A 425 -8.35 6.96 9.45
CA LEU A 425 -8.87 5.82 8.69
C LEU A 425 -8.29 5.74 7.27
N ASN A 426 -8.20 6.88 6.58
CA ASN A 426 -7.48 6.99 5.32
C ASN A 426 -6.03 6.52 5.42
N THR A 427 -5.21 7.19 6.25
CA THR A 427 -3.75 6.96 6.32
C THR A 427 -3.39 5.48 6.54
N TYR A 428 -4.24 4.73 7.25
CA TYR A 428 -4.09 3.30 7.49
C TYR A 428 -4.76 2.40 6.43
N PHE A 429 -5.97 2.69 5.94
CA PHE A 429 -6.78 1.76 5.14
C PHE A 429 -7.09 2.21 3.69
N SER A 430 -7.02 3.50 3.36
CA SER A 430 -7.18 4.01 1.98
C SER A 430 -6.43 5.32 1.73
N CYS A 431 -5.60 5.39 0.69
CA CYS A 431 -4.93 6.62 0.31
C CYS A 431 -5.03 6.87 -1.21
N PRO A 432 -6.18 7.36 -1.69
CA PRO A 432 -6.37 7.64 -3.11
C PRO A 432 -5.51 8.85 -3.54
N VAL A 433 -4.81 8.67 -4.65
CA VAL A 433 -3.92 9.69 -5.23
C VAL A 433 -4.60 10.36 -6.42
N GLN A 434 -4.60 11.68 -6.46
CA GLN A 434 -4.93 12.45 -7.66
C GLN A 434 -3.67 12.69 -8.48
N VAL A 435 -3.78 12.50 -9.80
CA VAL A 435 -2.69 12.64 -10.77
C VAL A 435 -3.09 13.66 -11.83
N THR A 436 -2.63 14.88 -11.68
CA THR A 436 -2.93 16.01 -12.57
C THR A 436 -1.88 16.11 -13.66
N LEU A 437 -2.29 15.99 -14.92
CA LEU A 437 -1.42 16.09 -16.09
C LEU A 437 -2.22 16.68 -17.27
N PRO A 438 -1.69 17.62 -18.07
CA PRO A 438 -2.36 18.11 -19.26
C PRO A 438 -2.57 16.99 -20.29
N ALA A 439 -3.69 17.02 -21.05
CA ALA A 439 -3.94 16.04 -22.10
C ALA A 439 -2.92 16.07 -23.25
N SER A 440 -2.23 17.21 -23.43
CA SER A 440 -1.11 17.37 -24.36
C SER A 440 -0.06 18.32 -23.77
N VAL A 441 1.22 18.06 -24.02
CA VAL A 441 2.36 18.84 -23.52
C VAL A 441 3.29 19.27 -24.66
N ALA A 442 3.83 20.50 -24.55
CA ALA A 442 4.64 21.16 -25.59
C ALA A 442 6.16 20.98 -25.44
N THR A 443 6.61 20.22 -24.44
CA THR A 443 8.02 19.93 -24.14
C THR A 443 8.22 18.44 -23.92
N THR A 444 9.41 17.92 -24.25
CA THR A 444 9.71 16.49 -24.04
C THR A 444 9.83 16.12 -22.57
N GLN A 445 10.29 17.05 -21.72
CA GLN A 445 10.27 16.93 -20.26
C GLN A 445 9.02 17.61 -19.68
N PHE A 446 8.38 16.96 -18.71
CA PHE A 446 7.20 17.49 -18.01
C PHE A 446 7.03 16.85 -16.63
N THR A 447 6.24 17.47 -15.76
CA THR A 447 6.03 17.03 -14.37
C THR A 447 4.57 16.65 -14.13
N LEU A 448 4.34 15.50 -13.49
CA LEU A 448 3.03 15.08 -12.99
C LEU A 448 2.71 15.80 -11.67
N GLY A 449 1.54 16.42 -11.57
CA GLY A 449 1.03 16.91 -10.29
C GLY A 449 0.47 15.75 -9.45
N LEU A 450 1.13 15.42 -8.33
CA LEU A 450 0.71 14.31 -7.46
C LEU A 450 0.15 14.86 -6.14
N ALA A 451 -1.07 14.46 -5.78
CA ALA A 451 -1.69 14.86 -4.52
C ALA A 451 -2.40 13.68 -3.84
N ALA A 452 -2.09 13.43 -2.57
CA ALA A 452 -2.75 12.45 -1.73
C ALA A 452 -4.01 13.06 -1.09
N VAL A 453 -5.15 12.36 -1.14
CA VAL A 453 -6.41 12.89 -0.60
C VAL A 453 -6.58 12.48 0.85
N ASN A 454 -6.36 13.43 1.77
CA ASN A 454 -6.61 13.29 3.21
C ASN A 454 -5.89 12.08 3.87
N CYS A 455 -4.69 11.73 3.40
CA CYS A 455 -3.82 10.69 3.95
C CYS A 455 -2.35 11.18 4.02
N SER A 456 -1.58 10.73 5.01
CA SER A 456 -0.15 11.05 5.14
C SER A 456 0.71 10.11 4.27
N VAL A 457 1.58 10.67 3.43
CA VAL A 457 2.37 9.91 2.43
C VAL A 457 3.87 10.06 2.67
N ALA A 458 4.58 8.93 2.66
CA ALA A 458 6.04 8.86 2.78
C ALA A 458 6.72 8.91 1.39
N SER A 459 6.16 8.27 0.38
CA SER A 459 6.63 8.35 -1.00
C SER A 459 5.55 8.02 -2.03
N TYR A 460 5.77 8.39 -3.29
CA TYR A 460 4.98 7.93 -4.43
C TYR A 460 5.80 6.98 -5.29
N GLU A 461 5.16 5.92 -5.76
CA GLU A 461 5.68 5.10 -6.85
C GLU A 461 5.00 5.52 -8.15
N VAL A 462 5.79 5.97 -9.11
CA VAL A 462 5.34 6.47 -10.43
C VAL A 462 5.89 5.53 -11.50
N GLN A 463 5.03 5.11 -12.44
CA GLN A 463 5.44 4.28 -13.58
C GLN A 463 4.86 4.81 -14.90
N GLN A 464 5.66 4.74 -15.97
CA GLN A 464 5.34 5.26 -17.31
C GLN A 464 5.18 4.12 -18.34
N PHE A 465 4.20 4.26 -19.22
CA PHE A 465 3.94 3.36 -20.34
C PHE A 465 3.75 4.19 -21.63
N ASP A 466 4.51 3.87 -22.68
CA ASP A 466 4.38 4.44 -24.01
C ASP A 466 3.24 3.70 -24.75
N THR A 467 2.11 4.38 -24.96
CA THR A 467 0.94 3.77 -25.63
C THR A 467 1.07 3.80 -27.15
N THR A 468 1.94 4.67 -27.70
CA THR A 468 2.27 4.70 -29.14
C THR A 468 3.12 3.50 -29.55
N GLN A 469 4.06 3.08 -28.71
CA GLN A 469 4.89 1.88 -28.92
C GLN A 469 4.29 0.60 -28.33
N ASN A 470 3.30 0.72 -27.42
CA ASN A 470 2.78 -0.37 -26.59
C ASN A 470 3.89 -1.03 -25.72
N LYS A 471 4.63 -0.20 -24.97
CA LYS A 471 5.81 -0.58 -24.16
C LYS A 471 5.83 0.09 -22.79
N GLY A 472 6.28 -0.62 -21.77
CA GLY A 472 6.70 -0.01 -20.49
C GLY A 472 6.01 -0.56 -19.25
N TRP A 473 5.49 0.36 -18.42
CA TRP A 473 5.53 0.29 -16.96
C TRP A 473 6.95 0.38 -16.39
N TYR A 474 7.74 1.28 -16.98
CA TYR A 474 9.05 1.67 -16.47
C TYR A 474 8.88 2.48 -15.17
N PRO A 475 9.62 2.18 -14.08
CA PRO A 475 9.61 3.02 -12.88
C PRO A 475 10.31 4.35 -13.14
N LEU A 476 9.74 5.45 -12.64
CA LEU A 476 10.36 6.77 -12.66
C LEU A 476 10.97 7.12 -11.31
N LYS A 477 12.16 7.74 -11.33
CA LYS A 477 12.87 8.21 -10.13
C LYS A 477 12.19 9.39 -9.42
N SER A 478 11.23 10.05 -10.07
CA SER A 478 10.46 11.16 -9.52
C SER A 478 9.16 11.36 -10.32
N ALA A 479 8.38 12.40 -9.98
CA ALA A 479 7.22 12.85 -10.76
C ALA A 479 7.59 13.56 -12.09
N VAL A 480 8.88 13.68 -12.43
CA VAL A 480 9.35 14.25 -13.70
C VAL A 480 9.49 13.14 -14.74
N ALA A 481 8.71 13.24 -15.82
CA ALA A 481 8.69 12.31 -16.93
C ALA A 481 9.39 12.90 -18.17
N GLN A 482 9.75 12.00 -19.09
CA GLN A 482 10.33 12.31 -20.39
C GLN A 482 9.57 11.54 -21.47
N GLY A 483 9.24 12.18 -22.59
CA GLY A 483 8.57 11.54 -23.73
C GLY A 483 9.03 12.07 -25.09
N PHE A 484 8.95 11.22 -26.12
CA PHE A 484 9.31 11.59 -27.49
C PHE A 484 8.21 12.44 -28.16
N PRO A 485 8.54 13.43 -29.01
CA PRO A 485 7.54 14.19 -29.76
C PRO A 485 6.62 13.30 -30.60
N GLY A 486 5.31 13.51 -30.46
CA GLY A 486 4.26 12.77 -31.16
C GLY A 486 3.78 11.49 -30.45
N HIS A 487 4.36 11.13 -29.30
CA HIS A 487 3.98 9.92 -28.56
C HIS A 487 2.93 10.21 -27.48
N ALA A 488 2.04 9.24 -27.29
CA ALA A 488 1.10 9.19 -26.17
C ALA A 488 1.63 8.31 -25.04
N TYR A 489 1.35 8.72 -23.80
CA TYR A 489 1.82 8.06 -22.59
C TYR A 489 0.67 7.87 -21.61
N GLN A 490 0.65 6.71 -20.96
CA GLN A 490 -0.13 6.45 -19.75
C GLN A 490 0.83 6.38 -18.55
N PHE A 491 0.40 6.93 -17.43
CA PHE A 491 1.08 6.87 -16.15
C PHE A 491 0.19 6.17 -15.13
N ARG A 492 0.82 5.43 -14.22
CA ARG A 492 0.17 4.95 -12.99
C ARG A 492 0.97 5.38 -11.77
N VAL A 493 0.25 5.79 -10.73
CA VAL A 493 0.82 6.30 -9.48
C VAL A 493 0.13 5.63 -8.30
N ARG A 494 0.90 5.27 -7.27
CA ARG A 494 0.37 4.87 -5.96
C ARG A 494 1.19 5.49 -4.84
N ALA A 495 0.53 5.75 -3.71
CA ALA A 495 1.17 6.26 -2.51
C ALA A 495 1.63 5.10 -1.61
N HIS A 496 2.79 5.29 -0.99
CA HIS A 496 3.23 4.55 0.18
C HIS A 496 3.01 5.45 1.41
N THR A 497 2.02 5.13 2.26
CA THR A 497 1.65 6.01 3.39
C THR A 497 2.68 5.99 4.50
N ALA A 498 2.66 7.02 5.36
CA ALA A 498 3.47 7.06 6.59
C ALA A 498 3.16 5.89 7.56
N ALA A 499 1.99 5.24 7.43
CA ALA A 499 1.62 4.03 8.16
C ALA A 499 2.05 2.72 7.46
N GLY A 500 2.61 2.79 6.24
CA GLY A 500 2.95 1.63 5.43
C GLY A 500 1.77 1.02 4.67
N LEU A 501 0.79 1.80 4.21
CA LEU A 501 -0.20 1.37 3.21
C LEU A 501 0.38 1.57 1.81
N VAL A 502 0.25 0.58 0.93
CA VAL A 502 0.55 0.72 -0.50
C VAL A 502 -0.79 0.89 -1.22
N SER A 503 -1.09 2.09 -1.72
CA SER A 503 -2.42 2.40 -2.27
C SER A 503 -2.74 1.61 -3.54
N ALA A 504 -4.02 1.62 -3.91
CA ALA A 504 -4.43 1.28 -5.27
C ALA A 504 -3.75 2.21 -6.31
N TRP A 505 -3.66 1.75 -7.55
CA TRP A 505 -3.11 2.53 -8.67
C TRP A 505 -4.14 3.56 -9.17
N SER A 506 -3.75 4.83 -9.14
CA SER A 506 -4.40 5.91 -9.90
C SER A 506 -3.73 6.07 -11.26
N PHE A 507 -4.48 6.48 -12.28
CA PHE A 507 -4.01 6.57 -13.67
C PHE A 507 -4.22 7.96 -14.28
N ALA A 508 -3.31 8.37 -15.15
CA ALA A 508 -3.43 9.58 -16.00
C ALA A 508 -2.77 9.35 -17.36
N SER A 509 -3.07 10.19 -18.35
CA SER A 509 -2.48 10.10 -19.70
C SER A 509 -2.16 11.47 -20.29
N THR A 510 -1.19 11.54 -21.19
CA THR A 510 -0.88 12.73 -22.00
C THR A 510 -0.37 12.36 -23.38
N THR A 511 -0.26 13.35 -24.28
CA THR A 511 0.46 13.25 -25.54
C THR A 511 1.55 14.32 -25.58
N VAL A 512 2.79 13.94 -25.86
CA VAL A 512 3.83 14.92 -26.19
C VAL A 512 3.58 15.38 -27.62
N ALA A 513 3.39 16.69 -27.84
CA ALA A 513 3.04 17.21 -29.15
C ALA A 513 4.10 16.85 -30.23
N ALA A 514 3.67 16.62 -31.46
CA ALA A 514 4.57 16.26 -32.56
C ALA A 514 5.63 17.36 -32.87
N GLY A 515 5.30 18.62 -32.55
CA GLY A 515 6.22 19.77 -32.60
C GLY A 515 6.75 20.20 -31.24
N ALA A 516 6.78 19.32 -30.23
CA ALA A 516 7.27 19.65 -28.90
C ALA A 516 8.77 20.00 -28.89
N THR A 517 9.13 20.98 -28.08
CA THR A 517 10.53 21.41 -27.90
C THR A 517 11.29 20.37 -27.06
N PHE A 518 12.45 19.93 -27.54
CA PHE A 518 13.37 19.11 -26.76
C PHE A 518 13.90 19.90 -25.56
N SER A 519 13.72 19.35 -24.37
CA SER A 519 14.16 19.97 -23.10
C SER A 519 15.64 19.75 -22.80
N GLN A 520 16.35 19.02 -23.65
CA GLN A 520 17.77 18.71 -23.58
C GLN A 520 18.41 19.01 -24.96
N PRO A 521 19.74 19.26 -25.04
CA PRO A 521 20.43 19.48 -26.31
C PRO A 521 20.66 18.18 -27.11
N PHE A 522 20.22 17.05 -26.57
CA PHE A 522 20.11 15.75 -27.21
C PHE A 522 18.63 15.34 -27.29
N LYS A 523 18.29 14.49 -28.26
CA LYS A 523 16.95 13.92 -28.47
C LYS A 523 16.69 12.65 -27.65
N GLY A 524 17.75 12.12 -27.06
CA GLY A 524 17.78 11.01 -26.12
C GLY A 524 19.22 10.53 -25.97
N LEU A 525 19.61 10.27 -24.74
CA LEU A 525 20.91 9.79 -24.28
C LEU A 525 20.66 8.66 -23.28
N TYR A 526 21.47 7.61 -23.35
CA TYR A 526 21.35 6.43 -22.49
C TYR A 526 22.72 5.86 -22.16
N THR A 527 22.89 5.37 -20.93
CA THR A 527 24.02 4.55 -20.52
C THR A 527 23.65 3.07 -20.67
N LEU A 528 24.51 2.31 -21.34
CA LEU A 528 24.47 0.85 -21.39
C LEU A 528 25.35 0.26 -20.29
N ASP A 529 24.85 -0.75 -19.58
CA ASP A 529 25.68 -1.58 -18.69
C ASP A 529 26.24 -2.85 -19.36
N ASP A 530 27.30 -3.41 -18.79
CA ASP A 530 27.98 -4.64 -19.24
C ASP A 530 27.08 -5.89 -19.36
N TYR A 531 25.89 -5.86 -18.74
CA TYR A 531 24.91 -6.94 -18.73
C TYR A 531 23.80 -6.73 -19.78
N GLY A 532 23.60 -5.51 -20.28
CA GLY A 532 22.62 -5.15 -21.31
C GLY A 532 21.50 -4.23 -20.85
N GLY A 533 21.52 -3.77 -19.60
CA GLY A 533 20.57 -2.77 -19.12
C GLY A 533 20.79 -1.41 -19.78
N ILE A 534 19.70 -0.78 -20.22
CA ILE A 534 19.70 0.58 -20.79
C ILE A 534 19.12 1.54 -19.77
N HIS A 535 19.91 2.52 -19.37
CA HIS A 535 19.60 3.50 -18.32
C HIS A 535 19.37 4.87 -18.96
N ALA A 536 18.32 5.56 -18.55
CA ALA A 536 17.65 6.54 -19.42
C ALA A 536 18.21 7.96 -19.43
N ASP A 537 19.24 8.29 -18.63
CA ASP A 537 20.03 9.53 -18.67
C ASP A 537 19.27 10.82 -19.08
N THR A 538 18.20 11.12 -18.35
CA THR A 538 17.31 12.29 -18.55
C THR A 538 16.54 12.27 -19.90
N SER A 539 16.22 11.08 -20.39
CA SER A 539 15.51 10.75 -21.64
C SER A 539 14.31 9.82 -21.40
N PRO A 540 13.44 9.57 -22.40
CA PRO A 540 12.31 8.64 -22.26
C PRO A 540 12.80 7.18 -22.10
N PRO A 541 12.29 6.40 -21.14
CA PRO A 541 12.79 5.05 -20.89
C PRO A 541 12.47 4.05 -22.03
N LEU A 542 13.40 3.13 -22.30
CA LEU A 542 13.32 2.11 -23.36
C LEU A 542 13.62 0.70 -22.84
N SER A 543 13.01 -0.33 -23.43
CA SER A 543 13.36 -1.73 -23.17
C SER A 543 14.47 -2.24 -24.10
N GLY A 544 15.53 -2.83 -23.54
CA GLY A 544 16.43 -3.75 -24.27
C GLY A 544 15.82 -5.15 -24.43
N THR A 545 16.34 -5.93 -25.39
CA THR A 545 16.01 -7.38 -25.50
C THR A 545 17.12 -8.31 -25.01
N ALA A 546 18.36 -7.81 -24.89
CA ALA A 546 19.47 -8.51 -24.25
C ALA A 546 19.62 -8.04 -22.80
N TYR A 547 19.55 -8.98 -21.85
CA TYR A 547 20.00 -8.77 -20.47
C TYR A 547 20.55 -10.07 -19.89
N TYR A 548 21.80 -10.05 -19.44
CA TYR A 548 22.57 -11.22 -19.03
C TYR A 548 23.01 -11.06 -17.57
N ALA A 549 22.09 -11.29 -16.64
CA ALA A 549 22.32 -11.14 -15.20
C ALA A 549 23.60 -11.83 -14.72
N GLY A 550 24.57 -11.05 -14.22
CA GLY A 550 25.84 -11.55 -13.70
C GLY A 550 26.90 -11.91 -14.75
N TRP A 551 26.64 -11.74 -16.05
CA TRP A 551 27.59 -12.04 -17.13
C TRP A 551 27.89 -10.81 -17.99
N LYS A 552 29.11 -10.25 -17.81
CA LYS A 552 29.62 -9.07 -18.53
C LYS A 552 29.95 -9.37 -20.00
N ILE A 553 28.95 -9.69 -20.82
CA ILE A 553 29.12 -10.10 -22.21
C ILE A 553 28.86 -8.99 -23.23
N ILE A 554 28.33 -7.83 -22.81
CA ILE A 554 28.03 -6.74 -23.74
C ILE A 554 29.30 -6.02 -24.21
N ARG A 555 29.35 -5.65 -25.49
CA ARG A 555 30.53 -5.05 -26.13
C ARG A 555 30.25 -3.70 -26.80
N ALA A 556 29.00 -3.39 -27.12
CA ALA A 556 28.57 -2.04 -27.47
C ALA A 556 27.05 -1.91 -27.47
N GLY A 557 26.55 -0.67 -27.39
CA GLY A 557 25.22 -0.30 -27.87
C GLY A 557 25.28 0.99 -28.67
N LYS A 558 24.44 1.11 -29.70
CA LYS A 558 24.39 2.28 -30.59
C LYS A 558 22.94 2.55 -30.97
N ALA A 559 22.54 3.82 -31.02
CA ALA A 559 21.25 4.22 -31.57
C ALA A 559 21.23 4.05 -33.10
N ARG A 560 20.09 3.60 -33.65
CA ARG A 560 19.90 3.45 -35.10
C ARG A 560 19.65 4.83 -35.71
N PRO A 561 20.46 5.32 -36.68
CA PRO A 561 20.31 6.65 -37.27
C PRO A 561 18.89 6.97 -37.71
N GLY A 562 18.41 8.16 -37.32
CA GLY A 562 17.03 8.59 -37.53
C GLY A 562 16.69 9.89 -36.80
N ALA A 563 15.43 10.33 -36.91
CA ALA A 563 15.01 11.61 -36.35
C ALA A 563 14.91 11.64 -34.81
N ILE A 564 14.74 10.48 -34.17
CA ILE A 564 14.52 10.28 -32.72
C ILE A 564 15.23 8.96 -32.31
N PRO A 565 16.00 8.91 -31.20
CA PRO A 565 16.76 7.73 -30.75
C PRO A 565 15.89 6.66 -30.06
N GLN A 566 14.70 6.37 -30.61
CA GLN A 566 13.74 5.44 -30.03
C GLN A 566 14.05 3.95 -30.29
N SER A 567 15.15 3.64 -30.98
CA SER A 567 15.67 2.28 -31.13
C SER A 567 17.15 2.24 -31.53
N GLY A 568 17.73 1.06 -31.40
CA GLY A 568 19.11 0.75 -31.75
C GLY A 568 19.43 -0.70 -31.45
N GLY A 569 20.72 -1.03 -31.41
CA GLY A 569 21.21 -2.37 -31.11
C GLY A 569 22.10 -2.42 -29.88
N ILE A 570 22.13 -3.59 -29.23
CA ILE A 570 23.12 -4.02 -28.24
C ILE A 570 23.89 -5.20 -28.86
N LEU A 571 25.23 -5.18 -28.76
CA LEU A 571 26.14 -6.21 -29.24
C LEU A 571 26.64 -7.07 -28.08
N ASP A 572 26.44 -8.39 -28.17
CA ASP A 572 27.11 -9.37 -27.30
C ASP A 572 28.51 -9.76 -27.83
N GLY A 573 29.38 -10.27 -26.96
CA GLY A 573 30.74 -10.69 -27.31
C GLY A 573 30.83 -11.85 -28.30
N PHE A 574 29.75 -12.60 -28.52
CA PHE A 574 29.68 -13.64 -29.55
C PHE A 574 29.18 -13.08 -30.90
N GLY A 575 28.94 -11.76 -31.02
CA GLY A 575 28.57 -11.10 -32.27
C GLY A 575 27.06 -10.86 -32.45
N GLY A 576 26.22 -11.31 -31.50
CA GLY A 576 24.78 -11.14 -31.58
C GLY A 576 24.37 -9.67 -31.44
N LEU A 577 23.63 -9.14 -32.42
CA LEU A 577 22.96 -7.84 -32.32
C LEU A 577 21.52 -8.04 -31.85
N HIS A 578 21.18 -7.42 -30.73
CA HIS A 578 19.89 -7.51 -30.05
C HIS A 578 19.20 -6.14 -30.07
N PRO A 579 17.96 -6.01 -30.56
CA PRO A 579 17.30 -4.70 -30.68
C PRO A 579 16.89 -4.13 -29.32
N TYR A 580 16.74 -2.80 -29.25
CA TYR A 580 16.09 -2.11 -28.14
C TYR A 580 15.09 -1.06 -28.62
N GLY A 581 14.12 -0.71 -27.77
CA GLY A 581 13.11 0.30 -28.05
C GLY A 581 12.05 -0.16 -29.06
N THR A 582 11.82 0.60 -30.14
CA THR A 582 10.96 0.16 -31.25
C THR A 582 11.53 -1.08 -31.94
N PRO A 583 10.69 -1.97 -32.49
CA PRO A 583 11.16 -3.16 -33.20
C PRO A 583 12.16 -2.83 -34.32
N VAL A 584 13.32 -3.47 -34.27
CA VAL A 584 14.35 -3.47 -35.30
C VAL A 584 14.75 -4.93 -35.54
N THR A 585 14.99 -5.31 -36.79
CA THR A 585 15.50 -6.64 -37.17
C THR A 585 16.86 -6.53 -37.82
N TYR A 586 17.76 -7.47 -37.51
CA TYR A 586 19.09 -7.56 -38.08
C TYR A 586 19.21 -8.78 -39.00
N SER A 587 20.03 -8.67 -40.04
CA SER A 587 20.29 -9.73 -41.02
C SER A 587 21.79 -9.79 -41.38
N GLY A 588 22.31 -10.97 -41.68
CA GLY A 588 23.72 -11.17 -42.05
C GLY A 588 24.73 -11.01 -40.90
N THR A 589 24.28 -10.78 -39.67
CA THR A 589 25.15 -10.62 -38.49
C THR A 589 26.03 -11.85 -38.25
N PRO A 590 27.34 -11.69 -37.97
CA PRO A 590 28.19 -12.81 -37.57
C PRO A 590 27.78 -13.37 -36.21
N TYR A 591 28.05 -14.66 -35.95
CA TYR A 591 27.86 -15.24 -34.63
C TYR A 591 28.91 -16.31 -34.29
N TRP A 592 29.87 -15.94 -33.44
CA TRP A 592 30.97 -16.77 -32.96
C TRP A 592 30.57 -17.48 -31.66
N ARG A 593 29.71 -18.50 -31.79
CA ARG A 593 29.19 -19.30 -30.67
C ARG A 593 30.30 -19.69 -29.68
N GLY A 594 30.23 -19.16 -28.46
CA GLY A 594 31.14 -19.51 -27.37
C GLY A 594 32.48 -18.76 -27.36
N TRP A 595 32.70 -17.81 -28.26
CA TRP A 595 33.96 -17.07 -28.37
C TRP A 595 33.72 -15.55 -28.27
N ASP A 596 34.18 -14.96 -27.16
CA ASP A 596 34.14 -13.53 -26.89
C ASP A 596 35.15 -12.78 -27.77
N VAL A 597 34.75 -12.50 -29.01
CA VAL A 597 35.59 -11.92 -30.06
C VAL A 597 35.01 -10.64 -30.67
N ALA A 598 33.70 -10.38 -30.55
CA ALA A 598 33.12 -9.10 -30.97
C ALA A 598 33.58 -7.96 -30.06
N ARG A 599 33.79 -6.75 -30.59
CA ARG A 599 34.32 -5.61 -29.81
C ARG A 599 33.51 -4.32 -29.93
N ASP A 600 32.94 -4.03 -31.10
CA ASP A 600 32.07 -2.88 -31.32
C ASP A 600 31.23 -3.07 -32.58
N PHE A 601 30.29 -2.16 -32.87
CA PHE A 601 29.64 -2.06 -34.17
C PHE A 601 29.30 -0.61 -34.51
N ALA A 602 29.06 -0.34 -35.80
CA ALA A 602 28.60 0.96 -36.28
C ALA A 602 27.54 0.80 -37.38
N PHE A 603 26.51 1.65 -37.33
CA PHE A 603 25.51 1.80 -38.39
C PHE A 603 26.04 2.70 -39.52
N LEU A 604 25.57 2.45 -40.74
CA LEU A 604 25.59 3.44 -41.81
C LEU A 604 24.74 4.68 -41.41
N PRO A 605 25.06 5.89 -41.90
CA PRO A 605 24.31 7.11 -41.55
C PRO A 605 22.82 7.11 -41.92
N ASP A 606 22.39 6.23 -42.83
CA ASP A 606 20.99 6.05 -43.24
C ASP A 606 20.22 5.04 -42.37
N GLY A 607 20.90 4.33 -41.47
CA GLY A 607 20.32 3.28 -40.62
C GLY A 607 19.81 2.04 -41.37
N THR A 608 20.28 1.77 -42.60
CA THR A 608 19.90 0.59 -43.40
C THR A 608 20.78 -0.64 -43.14
N GLY A 609 22.00 -0.43 -42.63
CA GLY A 609 22.98 -1.48 -42.41
C GLY A 609 24.11 -1.02 -41.50
N GLY A 610 25.18 -1.80 -41.44
CA GLY A 610 26.38 -1.46 -40.68
C GLY A 610 27.45 -2.55 -40.73
N TYR A 611 28.43 -2.46 -39.83
CA TYR A 611 29.46 -3.48 -39.64
C TYR A 611 29.63 -3.82 -38.15
N VAL A 612 29.78 -5.11 -37.83
CA VAL A 612 30.28 -5.60 -36.54
C VAL A 612 31.80 -5.74 -36.62
N LEU A 613 32.52 -5.27 -35.60
CA LEU A 613 33.97 -5.36 -35.46
C LEU A 613 34.36 -6.55 -34.57
N ASP A 614 35.26 -7.40 -35.08
CA ASP A 614 35.94 -8.43 -34.27
C ASP A 614 37.28 -7.95 -33.67
N ALA A 615 37.79 -8.68 -32.68
CA ALA A 615 38.99 -8.36 -31.92
C ALA A 615 40.28 -8.26 -32.75
N PHE A 616 40.28 -8.86 -33.94
CA PHE A 616 41.41 -8.89 -34.88
C PHE A 616 41.27 -7.81 -35.97
N GLY A 617 40.24 -6.97 -35.94
CA GLY A 617 40.02 -5.89 -36.91
C GLY A 617 39.06 -6.22 -38.06
N GLY A 618 38.52 -7.45 -38.10
CA GLY A 618 37.57 -7.85 -39.15
C GLY A 618 36.25 -7.09 -39.04
N LEU A 619 35.79 -6.55 -40.17
CA LEU A 619 34.53 -5.80 -40.29
C LEU A 619 33.49 -6.61 -41.07
N HIS A 620 32.44 -7.02 -40.37
CA HIS A 620 31.43 -7.97 -40.86
C HIS A 620 30.12 -7.24 -41.18
N PRO A 621 29.72 -7.11 -42.47
CA PRO A 621 28.52 -6.37 -42.86
C PRO A 621 27.23 -6.97 -42.30
N PHE A 622 26.30 -6.13 -41.85
CA PHE A 622 24.93 -6.51 -41.49
C PHE A 622 23.88 -5.57 -42.11
N GLY A 623 22.69 -6.10 -42.37
CA GLY A 623 21.52 -5.37 -42.83
C GLY A 623 20.51 -5.12 -41.70
N VAL A 624 19.65 -4.11 -41.88
CA VAL A 624 18.64 -3.68 -40.89
C VAL A 624 17.27 -3.61 -41.54
N ASN A 625 16.22 -4.08 -40.85
CA ASN A 625 14.82 -3.98 -41.25
C ASN A 625 14.53 -4.48 -42.68
N GLY A 626 15.23 -5.53 -43.12
CA GLY A 626 15.07 -6.13 -44.45
C GLY A 626 15.90 -5.48 -45.57
N HIS A 627 16.63 -4.40 -45.30
CA HIS A 627 17.65 -3.89 -46.22
C HIS A 627 18.83 -4.87 -46.32
N ALA A 628 19.50 -4.86 -47.47
CA ALA A 628 20.73 -5.64 -47.68
C ALA A 628 21.89 -5.06 -46.84
N ALA A 629 22.81 -5.94 -46.43
CA ALA A 629 24.04 -5.52 -45.78
C ALA A 629 24.93 -4.70 -46.75
N PRO A 630 25.77 -3.77 -46.25
CA PRO A 630 26.66 -2.99 -47.10
C PRO A 630 27.72 -3.84 -47.80
N PRO A 631 28.40 -3.30 -48.84
CA PRO A 631 29.57 -3.93 -49.43
C PRO A 631 30.66 -4.23 -48.38
N ALA A 632 31.50 -5.24 -48.64
CA ALA A 632 32.66 -5.50 -47.79
C ALA A 632 33.55 -4.24 -47.66
N ALA A 633 34.08 -4.01 -46.45
CA ALA A 633 35.01 -2.91 -46.19
C ALA A 633 36.34 -3.14 -46.94
N GLN A 634 36.89 -2.09 -47.55
CA GLN A 634 38.14 -2.16 -48.31
C GLN A 634 39.25 -1.39 -47.58
N GLY A 635 40.46 -1.94 -47.57
CA GLY A 635 41.63 -1.31 -46.92
C GLY A 635 41.64 -1.38 -45.38
N ALA A 636 40.64 -2.01 -44.75
CA ALA A 636 40.60 -2.19 -43.30
C ALA A 636 41.84 -2.96 -42.78
N ALA A 637 42.39 -2.51 -41.67
CA ALA A 637 43.50 -3.19 -41.00
C ALA A 637 43.03 -4.47 -40.30
N TYR A 638 43.87 -5.50 -40.34
CA TYR A 638 43.62 -6.80 -39.72
C TYR A 638 44.89 -7.32 -39.04
N TRP A 639 44.74 -7.86 -37.83
CA TRP A 639 45.82 -8.32 -36.95
C TRP A 639 45.58 -9.79 -36.57
N PRO A 640 46.05 -10.76 -37.39
CA PRO A 640 45.74 -12.18 -37.20
C PRO A 640 46.10 -12.67 -35.80
N GLY A 641 45.09 -13.14 -35.05
CA GLY A 641 45.27 -13.72 -33.71
C GLY A 641 45.53 -12.70 -32.58
N TRP A 642 45.59 -11.40 -32.86
CA TRP A 642 45.91 -10.38 -31.85
C TRP A 642 44.66 -9.58 -31.45
N ASP A 643 44.13 -9.85 -30.25
CA ASP A 643 43.07 -9.03 -29.66
C ASP A 643 43.59 -7.61 -29.40
N ILE A 644 43.33 -6.71 -30.35
CA ILE A 644 43.80 -5.32 -30.29
C ILE A 644 42.77 -4.32 -30.82
N ALA A 645 41.84 -4.71 -31.71
CA ALA A 645 40.79 -3.81 -32.17
C ALA A 645 39.80 -3.49 -31.04
N ARG A 646 39.34 -2.24 -30.93
CA ARG A 646 38.53 -1.76 -29.79
C ARG A 646 37.21 -1.10 -30.18
N LYS A 647 37.19 -0.27 -31.23
CA LYS A 647 35.99 0.46 -31.67
C LYS A 647 35.95 0.62 -33.18
N VAL A 648 34.75 0.85 -33.71
CA VAL A 648 34.52 1.23 -35.10
C VAL A 648 33.61 2.45 -35.18
N VAL A 649 33.98 3.40 -36.05
CA VAL A 649 33.16 4.57 -36.41
C VAL A 649 33.08 4.71 -37.91
N ILE A 650 31.93 5.15 -38.41
CA ILE A 650 31.64 5.37 -39.84
C ILE A 650 31.40 6.86 -40.06
N PHE A 651 31.90 7.40 -41.17
CA PHE A 651 31.75 8.82 -41.50
C PHE A 651 30.30 9.20 -41.78
N SER A 652 29.93 10.45 -41.51
CA SER A 652 28.59 10.98 -41.77
C SER A 652 28.16 10.99 -43.25
N ASP A 653 29.11 10.82 -44.18
CA ASP A 653 28.86 10.65 -45.62
C ASP A 653 28.74 9.17 -46.06
N GLY A 654 28.94 8.22 -45.16
CA GLY A 654 28.87 6.78 -45.41
C GLY A 654 30.00 6.22 -46.30
N THR A 655 31.02 7.01 -46.64
CA THR A 655 32.06 6.60 -47.61
C THR A 655 33.12 5.64 -47.05
N GLY A 656 33.23 5.55 -45.72
CA GLY A 656 34.29 4.85 -45.00
C GLY A 656 34.17 4.99 -43.49
N GLY A 657 35.25 4.68 -42.79
CA GLY A 657 35.34 4.83 -41.33
C GLY A 657 36.74 4.62 -40.79
N TYR A 658 36.84 4.53 -39.46
CA TYR A 658 38.06 4.14 -38.75
C TYR A 658 37.81 2.93 -37.84
N VAL A 659 38.80 2.03 -37.76
CA VAL A 659 38.95 1.07 -36.67
C VAL A 659 39.99 1.60 -35.69
N LEU A 660 39.64 1.65 -34.41
CA LEU A 660 40.54 2.02 -33.31
C LEU A 660 41.24 0.77 -32.77
N ASP A 661 42.57 0.81 -32.69
CA ASP A 661 43.38 -0.19 -31.97
C ASP A 661 43.59 0.20 -30.49
N GLY A 662 43.93 -0.77 -29.65
CA GLY A 662 44.12 -0.58 -28.21
C GLY A 662 45.26 0.36 -27.82
N TYR A 663 46.25 0.56 -28.70
CA TYR A 663 47.34 1.52 -28.52
C TYR A 663 46.97 2.93 -29.04
N GLY A 664 45.74 3.14 -29.49
CA GLY A 664 45.23 4.45 -29.94
C GLY A 664 45.30 4.68 -31.45
N GLY A 665 45.87 3.75 -32.22
CA GLY A 665 45.99 3.88 -33.66
C GLY A 665 44.63 3.85 -34.36
N LEU A 666 44.42 4.77 -35.30
CA LEU A 666 43.20 4.88 -36.10
C LEU A 666 43.46 4.45 -37.54
N HIS A 667 42.81 3.36 -37.96
CA HIS A 667 43.06 2.68 -39.22
C HIS A 667 41.89 2.89 -40.18
N PRO A 668 42.07 3.58 -41.32
CA PRO A 668 40.98 3.89 -42.24
C PRO A 668 40.49 2.68 -43.01
N PHE A 669 39.19 2.64 -43.30
CA PHE A 669 38.58 1.73 -44.27
C PHE A 669 37.57 2.48 -45.16
N GLY A 670 37.30 1.94 -46.35
CA GLY A 670 36.29 2.47 -47.28
C GLY A 670 35.11 1.52 -47.47
N VAL A 671 33.91 2.08 -47.67
CA VAL A 671 32.65 1.34 -47.87
C VAL A 671 32.40 1.22 -49.38
N GLY A 672 32.65 0.04 -49.94
CA GLY A 672 32.51 -0.21 -51.39
C GLY A 672 33.50 0.56 -52.28
N ARG A 673 34.51 1.19 -51.68
CA ARG A 673 35.57 1.98 -52.31
C ARG A 673 36.86 1.87 -51.50
N ALA A 674 38.00 2.26 -52.08
CA ALA A 674 39.27 2.36 -51.36
C ALA A 674 39.16 3.26 -50.11
N ALA A 675 39.94 2.92 -49.08
CA ALA A 675 40.04 3.70 -47.84
C ALA A 675 40.52 5.14 -48.09
N PRO A 676 40.09 6.12 -47.28
CA PRO A 676 40.65 7.48 -47.32
C PRO A 676 42.11 7.51 -46.84
N PRO A 677 42.81 8.65 -47.01
CA PRO A 677 44.10 8.89 -46.37
C PRO A 677 44.09 8.65 -44.85
N GLY A 678 45.25 8.30 -44.30
CA GLY A 678 45.42 8.10 -42.86
C GLY A 678 45.16 9.36 -42.03
N VAL A 679 44.81 9.15 -40.75
CA VAL A 679 44.55 10.21 -39.78
C VAL A 679 45.79 11.07 -39.55
N THR A 680 45.60 12.38 -39.36
CA THR A 680 46.66 13.32 -38.96
C THR A 680 46.52 13.68 -37.48
N GLY A 681 47.61 13.55 -36.71
CA GLY A 681 47.56 13.67 -35.25
C GLY A 681 46.84 12.49 -34.59
N GLY A 682 46.21 12.74 -33.43
CA GLY A 682 45.72 11.68 -32.54
C GLY A 682 46.82 11.09 -31.64
N PRO A 683 46.44 10.29 -30.63
CA PRO A 683 47.38 9.68 -29.69
C PRO A 683 47.97 8.36 -30.21
N TYR A 684 49.11 7.96 -29.66
CA TYR A 684 49.58 6.58 -29.77
C TYR A 684 50.38 6.20 -28.51
N TRP A 685 50.10 5.03 -27.95
CA TRP A 685 50.69 4.52 -26.70
C TRP A 685 51.35 3.15 -26.93
N PRO A 686 52.60 3.11 -27.44
CA PRO A 686 53.28 1.86 -27.76
C PRO A 686 53.27 0.87 -26.58
N GLY A 687 52.66 -0.30 -26.77
CA GLY A 687 52.63 -1.37 -25.77
C GLY A 687 51.54 -1.25 -24.70
N ALA A 688 50.80 -0.14 -24.61
CA ALA A 688 49.80 0.09 -23.56
C ALA A 688 48.38 0.17 -24.11
N LYS A 689 47.50 -0.78 -23.73
CA LYS A 689 46.11 -0.88 -24.22
C LYS A 689 45.16 0.15 -23.59
N LEU A 690 45.54 1.44 -23.67
CA LEU A 690 44.85 2.56 -23.02
C LEU A 690 43.63 3.07 -23.79
N ALA A 691 43.52 2.83 -25.10
CA ALA A 691 42.38 3.33 -25.87
C ALA A 691 41.06 2.69 -25.39
N ARG A 692 40.05 3.52 -25.12
CA ARG A 692 38.71 3.11 -24.68
C ARG A 692 37.64 3.40 -25.71
N ASP A 693 37.66 4.59 -26.31
CA ASP A 693 36.61 5.00 -27.25
C ASP A 693 37.10 5.91 -28.38
N VAL A 694 36.32 6.04 -29.45
CA VAL A 694 36.53 7.03 -30.52
C VAL A 694 35.19 7.61 -30.97
N VAL A 695 35.14 8.93 -31.13
CA VAL A 695 33.97 9.67 -31.62
C VAL A 695 34.36 10.65 -32.72
N LEU A 696 33.50 10.79 -33.73
CA LEU A 696 33.64 11.74 -34.83
C LEU A 696 32.81 13.00 -34.56
N VAL A 697 33.35 14.17 -34.88
CA VAL A 697 32.59 15.43 -34.90
C VAL A 697 31.59 15.37 -36.07
N PRO A 698 30.29 15.68 -35.84
CA PRO A 698 29.26 15.65 -36.88
C PRO A 698 29.67 16.38 -38.17
N GLY A 699 29.41 15.74 -39.32
CA GLY A 699 29.74 16.30 -40.64
C GLY A 699 31.22 16.24 -41.02
N SER A 700 32.07 15.46 -40.33
CA SER A 700 33.51 15.43 -40.58
C SER A 700 34.15 14.03 -40.46
N HIS A 701 35.41 13.92 -40.89
CA HIS A 701 36.29 12.76 -40.64
C HIS A 701 37.28 13.03 -39.48
N ALA A 702 36.97 14.00 -38.62
CA ALA A 702 37.81 14.40 -37.50
C ALA A 702 37.09 14.16 -36.17
N GLY A 703 37.83 14.10 -35.06
CA GLY A 703 37.25 13.60 -33.82
C GLY A 703 38.22 13.49 -32.65
N TYR A 704 37.86 12.62 -31.71
CA TYR A 704 38.61 12.40 -30.47
C TYR A 704 38.75 10.91 -30.15
N VAL A 705 39.90 10.52 -29.60
CA VAL A 705 40.14 9.22 -28.96
C VAL A 705 40.15 9.42 -27.44
N LEU A 706 39.46 8.54 -26.72
CA LEU A 706 39.43 8.48 -25.26
C LEU A 706 40.47 7.48 -24.73
N ASP A 707 41.27 7.88 -23.75
CA ASP A 707 42.12 6.95 -22.98
C ASP A 707 41.45 6.49 -21.66
N ALA A 708 41.96 5.40 -21.10
CA ALA A 708 41.50 4.77 -19.86
C ALA A 708 41.41 5.71 -18.63
N PHE A 709 42.21 6.76 -18.61
CA PHE A 709 42.27 7.73 -17.51
C PHE A 709 41.39 8.96 -17.76
N GLY A 710 40.69 9.03 -18.89
CA GLY A 710 39.82 10.16 -19.25
C GLY A 710 40.49 11.23 -20.10
N GLY A 711 41.72 11.03 -20.56
CA GLY A 711 42.34 11.92 -21.53
C GLY A 711 41.61 11.85 -22.87
N VAL A 712 41.30 13.01 -23.45
CA VAL A 712 40.54 13.14 -24.70
C VAL A 712 41.41 13.80 -25.76
N HIS A 713 41.80 13.01 -26.76
CA HIS A 713 42.90 13.33 -27.68
C HIS A 713 42.36 13.60 -29.08
N ALA A 714 42.51 14.84 -29.56
CA ALA A 714 41.95 15.28 -30.84
C ALA A 714 42.79 14.81 -32.05
N PHE A 715 42.11 14.58 -33.18
CA PHE A 715 42.74 14.21 -34.45
C PHE A 715 42.09 14.89 -35.66
N SER A 716 42.78 14.87 -36.80
CA SER A 716 42.40 15.46 -38.10
C SER A 716 41.91 16.92 -38.03
N GLY A 717 42.50 17.73 -37.14
CA GLY A 717 42.20 19.16 -37.03
C GLY A 717 41.05 19.54 -36.09
N ALA A 718 40.46 18.58 -35.36
CA ALA A 718 39.55 18.87 -34.27
C ALA A 718 40.26 19.64 -33.13
N LYS A 719 39.58 20.60 -32.49
CA LYS A 719 40.11 21.39 -31.37
C LYS A 719 40.07 20.58 -30.07
N ALA A 720 41.19 20.53 -29.34
CA ALA A 720 41.26 19.87 -28.04
C ALA A 720 40.15 20.34 -27.08
N ILE A 721 39.49 19.38 -26.43
CA ILE A 721 38.49 19.62 -25.38
C ILE A 721 39.20 20.13 -24.14
N ALA A 722 38.75 21.27 -23.60
CA ALA A 722 39.32 21.86 -22.40
C ALA A 722 38.76 21.16 -21.15
N ALA A 723 39.66 20.74 -20.25
CA ALA A 723 39.35 20.11 -18.96
C ALA A 723 38.28 18.99 -19.02
N PRO A 724 38.50 17.91 -19.80
CA PRO A 724 37.66 16.71 -19.69
C PRO A 724 37.78 16.08 -18.29
N ALA A 725 36.81 15.25 -17.90
CA ALA A 725 36.89 14.48 -16.67
C ALA A 725 38.07 13.51 -16.73
N TYR A 726 38.90 13.50 -15.67
CA TYR A 726 40.18 12.79 -15.66
C TYR A 726 40.44 12.10 -14.33
N TRP A 727 40.69 10.79 -14.39
CA TRP A 727 40.92 9.89 -13.26
C TRP A 727 42.37 9.41 -13.28
N ALA A 728 43.29 10.26 -12.80
CA ALA A 728 44.73 10.05 -12.87
C ALA A 728 45.16 8.62 -12.46
N GLY A 729 45.64 7.84 -13.43
CA GLY A 729 46.15 6.48 -13.23
C GLY A 729 45.09 5.40 -12.95
N LYS A 730 43.79 5.68 -13.13
CA LYS A 730 42.69 4.72 -12.90
C LYS A 730 41.92 4.45 -14.18
N ASP A 731 41.82 3.19 -14.58
CA ASP A 731 41.04 2.74 -15.75
C ASP A 731 39.53 2.83 -15.49
N LEU A 732 39.02 4.06 -15.50
CA LEU A 732 37.63 4.39 -15.22
C LEU A 732 36.92 4.99 -16.41
N ALA A 733 37.60 5.52 -17.43
CA ALA A 733 36.91 6.07 -18.59
C ALA A 733 36.34 4.96 -19.49
N ARG A 734 35.12 5.14 -20.01
CA ARG A 734 34.40 4.09 -20.77
C ARG A 734 33.95 4.54 -22.17
N SER A 735 33.32 5.71 -22.29
CA SER A 735 32.91 6.26 -23.59
C SER A 735 32.85 7.77 -23.66
N LEU A 736 32.85 8.31 -24.88
CA LEU A 736 32.48 9.69 -25.20
C LEU A 736 31.13 9.72 -25.93
N PHE A 737 30.39 10.80 -25.74
CA PHE A 737 29.23 11.15 -26.55
C PHE A 737 29.35 12.62 -26.97
N LEU A 738 29.20 12.92 -28.25
CA LEU A 738 29.16 14.30 -28.75
C LEU A 738 27.72 14.70 -29.04
N LEU A 739 27.33 15.88 -28.56
CA LEU A 739 26.05 16.50 -28.94
C LEU A 739 26.03 16.73 -30.45
N SER A 740 24.87 16.54 -31.09
CA SER A 740 24.70 16.70 -32.53
C SER A 740 24.96 18.13 -33.06
N GLY A 741 24.98 19.13 -32.17
CA GLY A 741 25.44 20.50 -32.45
C GLY A 741 26.97 20.73 -32.35
N SER A 742 27.77 19.69 -32.08
CA SER A 742 29.24 19.81 -31.97
C SER A 742 29.90 20.19 -33.29
N THR A 743 30.93 21.02 -33.21
CA THR A 743 31.74 21.44 -34.36
C THR A 743 33.24 21.27 -34.07
N LEU A 744 34.09 21.38 -35.10
CA LEU A 744 35.55 21.24 -34.97
C LEU A 744 36.17 22.29 -34.05
N THR A 745 35.53 23.46 -33.88
CA THR A 745 36.02 24.59 -33.06
C THR A 745 35.26 24.76 -31.74
N ALA A 746 34.09 24.12 -31.61
CA ALA A 746 33.28 24.02 -30.40
C ALA A 746 32.69 22.60 -30.27
N PRO A 747 33.47 21.62 -29.78
CA PRO A 747 32.96 20.31 -29.37
C PRO A 747 32.22 20.42 -28.02
N ALA A 748 31.08 19.74 -27.88
CA ALA A 748 30.31 19.69 -26.64
C ALA A 748 29.69 18.30 -26.45
N GLY A 749 29.66 17.79 -25.22
CA GLY A 749 29.31 16.38 -25.03
C GLY A 749 29.48 15.87 -23.60
N TYR A 750 29.52 14.56 -23.47
CA TYR A 750 29.62 13.84 -22.22
C TYR A 750 30.72 12.77 -22.28
N SER A 751 31.35 12.53 -21.14
CA SER A 751 32.25 11.40 -20.90
C SER A 751 31.65 10.50 -19.82
N LEU A 752 31.71 9.19 -20.01
CA LEU A 752 31.19 8.18 -19.09
C LEU A 752 32.32 7.53 -18.30
N ASP A 753 32.15 7.40 -16.99
CA ASP A 753 32.99 6.55 -16.14
C ASP A 753 32.38 5.17 -15.87
N ALA A 754 33.24 4.24 -15.47
CA ALA A 754 32.98 2.85 -15.09
C ALA A 754 31.82 2.66 -14.12
N TYR A 755 31.59 3.64 -13.25
CA TYR A 755 30.58 3.60 -12.21
C TYR A 755 29.28 4.27 -12.67
N GLY A 756 29.15 4.67 -13.94
CA GLY A 756 27.95 5.33 -14.48
C GLY A 756 27.98 6.86 -14.37
N GLY A 757 29.08 7.46 -13.92
CA GLY A 757 29.18 8.92 -13.83
C GLY A 757 29.21 9.54 -15.23
N VAL A 758 28.24 10.41 -15.53
CA VAL A 758 28.12 11.11 -16.82
C VAL A 758 28.58 12.57 -16.67
N HIS A 759 29.77 12.88 -17.18
CA HIS A 759 30.47 14.15 -16.96
C HIS A 759 30.44 15.04 -18.21
N PRO A 760 29.81 16.23 -18.17
CA PRO A 760 29.71 17.13 -19.32
C PRO A 760 31.05 17.81 -19.66
N PHE A 761 31.25 18.13 -20.93
CA PHE A 761 32.32 19.01 -21.41
C PHE A 761 31.82 19.97 -22.50
N GLY A 762 32.59 21.03 -22.75
CA GLY A 762 32.39 21.93 -23.89
C GLY A 762 31.11 22.78 -23.87
N GLY A 763 30.42 22.87 -22.72
CA GLY A 763 29.16 23.59 -22.58
C GLY A 763 27.90 22.72 -22.62
N ALA A 764 28.04 21.38 -22.64
CA ALA A 764 26.92 20.49 -22.35
C ALA A 764 26.37 20.71 -20.92
N PRO A 765 25.05 20.63 -20.68
CA PRO A 765 24.45 20.79 -19.36
C PRO A 765 24.66 19.54 -18.49
N THR A 766 24.83 19.73 -17.19
CA THR A 766 24.91 18.64 -16.21
C THR A 766 23.60 17.86 -16.15
N LEU A 767 23.68 16.53 -16.25
CA LEU A 767 22.52 15.65 -16.10
C LEU A 767 22.14 15.49 -14.62
N THR A 768 20.84 15.45 -14.33
CA THR A 768 20.31 15.30 -12.96
C THR A 768 19.67 13.95 -12.69
N ASN A 769 19.34 13.18 -13.73
CA ASN A 769 18.87 11.79 -13.64
C ASN A 769 19.72 10.92 -14.57
N TYR A 770 20.63 10.14 -14.01
CA TYR A 770 21.33 9.01 -14.63
C TYR A 770 21.45 7.88 -13.59
N ASP A 771 22.04 6.74 -13.95
CA ASP A 771 22.30 5.62 -13.03
C ASP A 771 23.77 5.54 -12.64
N TYR A 772 24.02 5.23 -11.36
CA TYR A 772 25.36 5.25 -10.77
C TYR A 772 25.54 4.05 -9.83
N TRP A 773 26.66 3.35 -9.98
CA TRP A 773 27.03 2.12 -9.27
C TRP A 773 28.34 2.34 -8.50
N PRO A 774 28.30 2.95 -7.30
CA PRO A 774 29.50 3.35 -6.56
C PRO A 774 30.52 2.21 -6.42
N GLY A 775 31.74 2.41 -6.93
CA GLY A 775 32.83 1.44 -6.82
C GLY A 775 32.67 0.16 -7.65
N ASN A 776 31.62 0.06 -8.47
CA ASN A 776 31.32 -1.10 -9.29
C ASN A 776 31.49 -0.73 -10.76
N ASP A 777 32.59 -1.16 -11.38
CA ASP A 777 32.79 -1.09 -12.83
C ASP A 777 31.68 -1.90 -13.51
N VAL A 778 30.74 -1.23 -14.17
CA VAL A 778 29.49 -1.79 -14.71
C VAL A 778 29.01 -1.03 -15.95
N ALA A 779 29.25 0.28 -16.03
CA ALA A 779 28.84 1.11 -17.15
C ALA A 779 29.79 0.91 -18.35
N HIS A 780 29.23 0.71 -19.54
CA HIS A 780 29.98 0.28 -20.73
C HIS A 780 30.09 1.37 -21.81
N ASN A 781 28.98 1.92 -22.30
CA ASN A 781 29.01 3.09 -23.21
C ASN A 781 27.71 3.91 -23.23
N LEU A 782 27.85 5.18 -23.61
CA LEU A 782 26.74 6.08 -23.96
C LEU A 782 26.24 5.86 -25.39
N LEU A 783 24.94 6.06 -25.61
CA LEU A 783 24.28 6.01 -26.92
C LEU A 783 23.13 7.02 -27.00
N GLY A 784 22.87 7.63 -28.17
CA GLY A 784 21.88 8.70 -28.32
C GLY A 784 21.96 9.47 -29.66
N PHE A 785 21.26 10.62 -29.75
CA PHE A 785 21.33 11.62 -30.85
C PHE A 785 21.18 13.06 -30.33
#